data_AF-A0A3M6VKE2-F1
#
_entry.id   AF-A0A3M6VKE2-F1
#
_cell.length_a   1.000
_cell.length_b   1.000
_cell.length_c   1.000
_cell.angle_alpha   90.00
_cell.angle_beta   90.00
_cell.angle_gamma   90.00
#
_symmetry.space_group_name_H-M   'P 1'
#
loop_
_entity.id
_entity.type
_entity.pdbx_description
1 polymer ?
#
loop_
_entity_poly.entity_id
_entity_poly.type
_entity_poly.pdbx_seq_one_letter_code
_entity_poly.pdbx_strand_id
1 'polypeptide(L)'
;MDHTPHPRDCRLPRAHLKSRHQRPPPAVVTNTVELQTLVAFSALEQRTVALSQDEIQVCSRLVELLLTDTLQAYDQMDRQVLSHHWKLLKKKDHLTIYKQRKEFVLEKARELVPKGHCHSNETELPLLLVTGHLAGHVNDAMYGLVSANTRTMRMNAAYAGDPLEDAKVLTTIEGPTIEEPFRFLGLKWAVRHDAISASSFVKRRDLLYLEATGVTKTANGERIGYRVMHSVNIKALADLAATTISSPVIRARTSIVQLFHQQPSLEGSRGLSSTLNVFTRGYYDPQGGMMHFLAVSAGTELLLHMTFSVVDCAHLKKIAYAVQRARRKQSAASQLHKTNYGDEGMGWIEEIGDEDVIRMDNKACTANCSLCDRRFGSLLNRSGVSCTICAKMVCWRCSVVKKLRFYVRDDSSMPVDNGVDLGEIMGMQHFEQPEASRASTERSSSDSGGSVVMNDIRRKALKFCLPCVLRANHRNASQIVVEEILEQTTFGLVSSSRATDCPSNHSRPSSIRRRSTQTGQLHNLPPSSHGLNQFSHYAASPYYQPRQKAYSSVACVQHGLFRSTSASPRASPRVMLYMLVPVTRMLIAGLLAGGLAHRGLKKQSLDASGAIAACFVGFMTLASSYRFGLLLFGFYFSSSKLTKVRAHFKQQLDTNYKLGGQRSARQVLACSLLATFVAIYYILQFGDDDVALNFQTAPKQSYLLASYIGHYACCTADTWASELGVLSKSEPRLITTLKRVPPGTNGGVSVLGLVVSALGGAFIGTLYYVSSLASGSAQLQVITLGIMTGLFGSVLDSVLGATVQATYFDRTSRKICDEMANVDHVCGVNWLSNEQVNVVSTLVTTIISGAMASYLFP
;
A
#
# COMPACT_ATOMS: atom_id res chain seq x y z
N MET A 1 -57.56 -66.57 53.13
CA MET A 1 -57.41 -66.35 51.68
C MET A 1 -56.40 -65.23 51.52
N ASP A 2 -55.36 -65.52 50.73
CA ASP A 2 -54.43 -64.67 49.97
C ASP A 2 -53.78 -63.45 50.69
N HIS A 3 -52.45 -63.29 50.81
CA HIS A 3 -51.32 -63.38 49.85
C HIS A 3 -51.38 -62.31 48.73
N THR A 4 -50.34 -61.56 48.31
CA THR A 4 -48.88 -61.44 48.67
C THR A 4 -48.36 -59.99 48.28
N PRO A 5 -47.13 -59.63 47.78
CA PRO A 5 -46.30 -58.62 48.49
C PRO A 5 -45.58 -57.53 47.61
N HIS A 6 -44.53 -56.89 48.19
CA HIS A 6 -43.28 -56.30 47.65
C HIS A 6 -42.80 -56.60 46.18
N PRO A 7 -41.76 -55.90 45.60
CA PRO A 7 -41.05 -54.64 45.95
C PRO A 7 -40.60 -53.76 44.71
N ARG A 8 -39.54 -52.95 44.90
CA ARG A 8 -38.67 -52.12 44.01
C ARG A 8 -38.39 -52.64 42.57
N ASP A 9 -38.25 -51.74 41.58
CA ASP A 9 -36.93 -51.38 40.98
C ASP A 9 -36.92 -50.35 39.81
N CYS A 10 -35.76 -49.69 39.66
CA CYS A 10 -35.18 -49.00 38.47
C CYS A 10 -36.05 -48.32 37.37
N ARG A 11 -36.10 -46.97 37.39
CA ARG A 11 -35.95 -46.12 36.19
C ARG A 11 -35.58 -44.65 36.50
N LEU A 12 -34.86 -43.99 35.59
CA LEU A 12 -34.21 -42.68 35.80
C LEU A 12 -35.19 -41.48 35.86
N PRO A 13 -34.90 -40.43 36.65
CA PRO A 13 -35.61 -39.15 36.56
C PRO A 13 -35.26 -38.40 35.26
N ARG A 14 -36.26 -37.75 34.66
CA ARG A 14 -36.13 -37.03 33.37
C ARG A 14 -35.26 -35.77 33.48
N ALA A 15 -34.16 -35.71 32.73
CA ALA A 15 -33.48 -34.45 32.44
C ALA A 15 -34.29 -33.62 31.42
N HIS A 16 -34.57 -32.35 31.74
CA HIS A 16 -35.31 -31.44 30.87
C HIS A 16 -34.43 -30.90 29.72
N LEU A 17 -34.25 -31.69 28.65
CA LEU A 17 -33.77 -31.13 27.38
C LEU A 17 -34.85 -30.21 26.78
N LYS A 18 -34.63 -28.89 26.86
CA LYS A 18 -35.21 -27.95 25.88
C LYS A 18 -34.20 -27.71 24.78
N SER A 19 -34.43 -28.33 23.63
CA SER A 19 -33.61 -28.26 22.42
C SER A 19 -33.59 -26.84 21.84
N ARG A 20 -32.59 -26.04 22.25
CA ARG A 20 -32.32 -24.74 21.62
C ARG A 20 -31.62 -24.96 20.29
N HIS A 21 -32.38 -25.19 19.22
CA HIS A 21 -31.85 -25.35 17.86
C HIS A 21 -30.88 -24.22 17.51
N GLN A 22 -29.59 -24.54 17.48
CA GLN A 22 -28.59 -23.69 16.87
C GLN A 22 -28.83 -23.70 15.36
N ARG A 23 -29.15 -22.54 14.79
CA ARG A 23 -29.03 -22.36 13.34
C ARG A 23 -27.55 -22.44 12.99
N PRO A 24 -27.16 -23.08 11.87
CA PRO A 24 -25.78 -23.02 11.41
C PRO A 24 -25.36 -21.56 11.17
N PRO A 25 -24.06 -21.22 11.30
CA PRO A 25 -23.58 -19.90 10.92
C PRO A 25 -23.87 -19.65 9.42
N PRO A 26 -24.11 -18.39 9.00
CA PRO A 26 -24.29 -18.09 7.59
C PRO A 26 -23.04 -18.50 6.82
N ALA A 27 -23.21 -19.27 5.75
CA ALA A 27 -22.11 -19.66 4.88
C ALA A 27 -21.43 -18.39 4.32
N VAL A 28 -20.17 -18.18 4.68
CA VAL A 28 -19.37 -17.10 4.12
C VAL A 28 -19.12 -17.44 2.65
N VAL A 29 -19.78 -16.72 1.75
CA VAL A 29 -19.52 -16.79 0.31
C VAL A 29 -18.20 -16.05 0.03
N THR A 30 -17.10 -16.71 0.39
CA THR A 30 -15.79 -16.46 -0.22
C THR A 30 -15.94 -16.64 -1.74
N ASN A 31 -15.31 -15.79 -2.55
CA ASN A 31 -15.48 -15.93 -3.99
C ASN A 31 -14.84 -17.25 -4.44
N THR A 32 -15.54 -18.02 -5.27
CA THR A 32 -14.98 -19.25 -5.86
C THR A 32 -13.69 -18.98 -6.64
N VAL A 33 -13.56 -17.77 -7.21
CA VAL A 33 -12.33 -17.26 -7.83
C VAL A 33 -11.20 -17.05 -6.82
N GLU A 34 -11.49 -16.55 -5.61
CA GLU A 34 -10.48 -16.43 -4.54
C GLU A 34 -10.02 -17.81 -4.09
N LEU A 35 -10.94 -18.76 -3.86
CA LEU A 35 -10.59 -20.13 -3.50
C LEU A 35 -9.74 -20.83 -4.56
N GLN A 36 -10.14 -20.78 -5.84
CA GLN A 36 -9.36 -21.37 -6.93
C GLN A 36 -7.97 -20.73 -7.05
N THR A 37 -7.87 -19.42 -6.82
CA THR A 37 -6.58 -18.72 -6.85
C THR A 37 -5.69 -19.09 -5.65
N LEU A 38 -6.27 -19.21 -4.45
CA LEU A 38 -5.54 -19.64 -3.24
C LEU A 38 -5.03 -21.08 -3.39
N VAL A 39 -5.82 -21.99 -3.96
CA VAL A 39 -5.40 -23.37 -4.25
C VAL A 39 -4.21 -23.40 -5.23
N ALA A 40 -4.24 -22.58 -6.28
CA ALA A 40 -3.12 -22.46 -7.22
C ALA A 40 -1.84 -21.91 -6.54
N PHE A 41 -1.96 -21.03 -5.54
CA PHE A 41 -0.81 -20.53 -4.79
C PHE A 41 -0.28 -21.51 -3.73
N SER A 42 -1.14 -22.26 -3.03
CA SER A 42 -0.67 -23.32 -2.12
C SER A 42 0.11 -24.43 -2.83
N ALA A 43 -0.13 -24.63 -4.14
CA ALA A 43 0.64 -25.57 -4.97
C ALA A 43 2.09 -25.10 -5.27
N LEU A 44 2.37 -23.80 -5.13
CA LEU A 44 3.72 -23.24 -5.14
C LEU A 44 4.38 -23.33 -3.76
N GLU A 45 3.63 -23.05 -2.68
CA GLU A 45 4.16 -23.14 -1.30
C GLU A 45 4.73 -24.54 -0.97
N GLN A 46 4.11 -25.62 -1.46
CA GLN A 46 4.54 -26.99 -1.18
C GLN A 46 5.77 -27.47 -1.97
N ARG A 47 6.31 -26.69 -2.91
CA ARG A 47 7.45 -27.13 -3.74
C ARG A 47 8.75 -26.48 -3.27
N THR A 48 9.77 -27.30 -3.01
CA THR A 48 11.18 -26.89 -3.00
C THR A 48 11.73 -27.05 -4.41
N VAL A 49 12.58 -26.13 -4.86
CA VAL A 49 13.14 -26.16 -6.21
C VAL A 49 14.54 -26.77 -6.16
N ALA A 50 14.65 -28.02 -6.59
CA ALA A 50 15.94 -28.64 -6.87
C ALA A 50 16.54 -28.03 -8.15
N LEU A 51 17.84 -27.74 -8.12
CA LEU A 51 18.59 -27.19 -9.25
C LEU A 51 19.66 -28.17 -9.71
N SER A 52 19.93 -28.19 -11.00
CA SER A 52 21.15 -28.81 -11.55
C SER A 52 22.40 -27.99 -11.18
N GLN A 53 23.58 -28.63 -11.23
CA GLN A 53 24.85 -27.92 -11.01
C GLN A 53 25.08 -26.83 -12.07
N ASP A 54 24.66 -27.08 -13.31
CA ASP A 54 24.71 -26.09 -14.40
C ASP A 54 23.82 -24.86 -14.08
N GLU A 55 22.59 -25.07 -13.60
CA GLU A 55 21.70 -23.98 -13.17
C GLU A 55 22.27 -23.20 -11.97
N ILE A 56 22.92 -23.88 -11.02
CA ILE A 56 23.64 -23.25 -9.90
C ILE A 56 24.78 -22.37 -10.44
N GLN A 57 25.65 -22.91 -11.30
CA GLN A 57 26.79 -22.18 -11.87
C GLN A 57 26.33 -20.97 -12.71
N VAL A 58 25.26 -21.12 -13.49
CA VAL A 58 24.63 -20.01 -14.24
C VAL A 58 24.09 -18.93 -13.29
N CYS A 59 23.45 -19.32 -12.19
CA CYS A 59 22.95 -18.36 -11.18
C CYS A 59 24.11 -17.58 -10.53
N SER A 60 25.15 -18.27 -10.06
CA SER A 60 26.33 -17.63 -9.45
C SER A 60 27.01 -16.68 -10.44
N ARG A 61 27.27 -17.12 -11.68
CA ARG A 61 27.94 -16.31 -12.70
C ARG A 61 27.12 -15.09 -13.13
N LEU A 62 25.79 -15.20 -13.17
CA LEU A 62 24.92 -14.06 -13.46
C LEU A 62 24.99 -12.98 -12.37
N VAL A 63 25.09 -13.38 -11.09
CA VAL A 63 25.26 -12.45 -9.96
C VAL A 63 26.61 -11.73 -10.05
N GLU A 64 27.70 -12.46 -10.33
CA GLU A 64 29.03 -11.86 -10.54
C GLU A 64 29.01 -10.79 -11.65
N LEU A 65 28.41 -11.11 -12.80
CA LEU A 65 28.34 -10.20 -13.96
C LEU A 65 27.53 -8.94 -13.65
N LEU A 66 26.34 -9.08 -13.06
CA LEU A 66 25.46 -7.96 -12.69
C LEU A 66 26.10 -7.08 -11.60
N LEU A 67 26.78 -7.68 -10.62
CA LEU A 67 27.48 -6.95 -9.58
C LEU A 67 28.69 -6.19 -10.16
N THR A 68 29.46 -6.81 -11.05
CA THR A 68 30.66 -6.21 -11.66
C THR A 68 30.31 -5.01 -12.56
N ASP A 69 29.31 -5.13 -13.45
CA ASP A 69 28.81 -4.01 -14.27
C ASP A 69 28.26 -2.86 -13.39
N THR A 70 27.64 -3.19 -12.24
CA THR A 70 27.14 -2.17 -11.31
C THR A 70 28.28 -1.46 -10.55
N LEU A 71 29.32 -2.20 -10.12
CA LEU A 71 30.50 -1.62 -9.47
C LEU A 71 31.28 -0.72 -10.43
N GLN A 72 31.52 -1.15 -11.67
CA GLN A 72 32.17 -0.32 -12.70
C GLN A 72 31.38 0.97 -12.97
N ALA A 73 30.04 0.89 -13.03
CA ALA A 73 29.18 2.07 -13.20
C ALA A 73 29.06 2.95 -11.94
N TYR A 74 29.42 2.44 -10.77
CA TYR A 74 29.54 3.22 -9.53
C TYR A 74 30.87 3.98 -9.48
N ASP A 75 31.98 3.29 -9.76
CA ASP A 75 33.33 3.86 -9.76
C ASP A 75 33.51 4.94 -10.86
N GLN A 76 32.79 4.82 -11.98
CA GLN A 76 32.76 5.81 -13.07
C GLN A 76 31.79 7.00 -12.83
N MET A 77 31.12 7.09 -11.67
CA MET A 77 30.01 8.03 -11.48
C MET A 77 30.45 9.45 -11.06
N ASP A 78 30.87 10.26 -12.03
CA ASP A 78 31.03 11.71 -11.80
C ASP A 78 29.69 12.47 -11.72
N ARG A 79 29.66 13.53 -10.90
CA ARG A 79 28.51 14.41 -10.69
C ARG A 79 28.17 15.27 -11.90
N GLN A 80 29.11 15.59 -12.79
CA GLN A 80 28.79 16.37 -14.01
C GLN A 80 28.06 15.50 -15.04
N VAL A 81 28.42 14.22 -15.15
CA VAL A 81 27.87 13.24 -16.11
C VAL A 81 26.37 12.93 -15.87
N LEU A 82 25.86 13.19 -14.66
CA LEU A 82 24.45 12.97 -14.30
C LEU A 82 23.45 13.75 -15.18
N SER A 83 23.74 14.97 -15.60
CA SER A 83 22.76 15.85 -16.25
C SER A 83 22.39 15.41 -17.68
N HIS A 84 23.37 14.88 -18.41
CA HIS A 84 23.25 14.52 -19.83
C HIS A 84 22.66 13.12 -20.05
N HIS A 85 23.04 12.12 -19.25
CA HIS A 85 22.59 10.73 -19.44
C HIS A 85 21.30 10.40 -18.68
N TRP A 86 21.01 11.13 -17.61
CA TRP A 86 19.91 10.84 -16.70
C TRP A 86 18.90 11.98 -16.64
N LYS A 87 17.63 11.63 -16.38
CA LYS A 87 16.53 12.56 -16.12
C LYS A 87 16.00 12.31 -14.71
N LEU A 88 16.04 13.33 -13.86
CA LEU A 88 15.43 13.30 -12.53
C LEU A 88 13.95 12.92 -12.63
N LEU A 89 13.51 11.94 -11.83
CA LEU A 89 12.10 11.58 -11.68
C LEU A 89 11.51 12.11 -10.37
N LYS A 90 12.21 11.86 -9.26
CA LYS A 90 11.73 12.15 -7.91
C LYS A 90 12.92 12.33 -6.96
N LYS A 91 12.75 13.20 -5.97
CA LYS A 91 13.63 13.30 -4.81
C LYS A 91 12.80 13.02 -3.58
N LYS A 92 13.30 12.20 -2.65
CA LYS A 92 12.59 11.80 -1.44
C LYS A 92 13.62 11.64 -0.32
N ASP A 93 13.45 12.41 0.75
CA ASP A 93 14.38 12.44 1.88
C ASP A 93 15.82 12.73 1.35
N HIS A 94 16.81 11.91 1.73
CA HIS A 94 18.19 12.02 1.23
C HIS A 94 18.47 11.16 -0.04
N LEU A 95 17.44 10.60 -0.67
CA LEU A 95 17.53 9.80 -1.90
C LEU A 95 16.99 10.57 -3.11
N THR A 96 17.64 10.37 -4.27
CA THR A 96 17.27 10.96 -5.55
C THR A 96 17.18 9.85 -6.59
N ILE A 97 16.08 9.75 -7.32
CA ILE A 97 15.90 8.74 -8.37
C ILE A 97 15.74 9.36 -9.74
N TYR A 98 16.46 8.77 -10.69
CA TYR A 98 16.58 9.17 -12.07
C TYR A 98 16.12 8.03 -13.00
N LYS A 99 15.76 8.41 -14.22
CA LYS A 99 15.50 7.54 -15.37
C LYS A 99 16.55 7.81 -16.45
N GLN A 100 17.06 6.76 -17.09
CA GLN A 100 17.93 6.89 -18.26
C GLN A 100 17.19 7.55 -19.43
N ARG A 101 17.85 8.48 -20.12
CA ARG A 101 17.36 9.15 -21.34
C ARG A 101 17.43 8.18 -22.53
N LYS A 102 16.39 8.14 -23.37
CA LYS A 102 16.37 7.22 -24.54
C LYS A 102 17.33 7.69 -25.63
N GLU A 103 17.57 9.00 -25.67
CA GLU A 103 18.48 9.70 -26.57
C GLU A 103 19.90 9.14 -26.47
N PHE A 104 20.45 9.05 -25.26
CA PHE A 104 21.79 8.49 -24.99
C PHE A 104 21.90 6.99 -25.32
N VAL A 105 20.82 6.21 -25.12
CA VAL A 105 20.82 4.79 -25.49
C VAL A 105 20.88 4.63 -27.02
N LEU A 106 20.15 5.46 -27.76
CA LEU A 106 20.19 5.48 -29.23
C LEU A 106 21.52 6.00 -29.78
N GLU A 107 22.17 6.91 -29.07
CA GLU A 107 23.51 7.43 -29.39
C GLU A 107 24.57 6.33 -29.24
N LYS A 108 24.68 5.72 -28.05
CA LYS A 108 25.66 4.66 -27.78
C LYS A 108 25.42 3.39 -28.62
N ALA A 109 24.17 3.09 -28.98
CA ALA A 109 23.85 1.99 -29.90
C ALA A 109 24.34 2.24 -31.34
N ARG A 110 24.47 3.49 -31.78
CA ARG A 110 25.03 3.85 -33.10
C ARG A 110 26.55 3.76 -33.12
N GLU A 111 27.21 4.05 -32.00
CA GLU A 111 28.67 3.88 -31.85
C GLU A 111 29.09 2.41 -31.91
N LEU A 112 28.26 1.50 -31.37
CA LEU A 112 28.58 0.08 -31.23
C LEU A 112 28.24 -0.79 -32.46
N VAL A 113 27.44 -0.31 -33.43
CA VAL A 113 27.00 -1.13 -34.59
C VAL A 113 27.03 -0.36 -35.92
N PRO A 114 28.07 -0.54 -36.76
CA PRO A 114 28.05 -0.09 -38.14
C PRO A 114 27.20 -1.04 -39.01
N LYS A 115 25.98 -0.63 -39.35
CA LYS A 115 25.08 -1.27 -40.34
C LYS A 115 24.81 -2.79 -40.14
N GLY A 116 24.06 -3.13 -39.09
CA GLY A 116 23.46 -4.47 -38.94
C GLY A 116 22.08 -4.42 -38.30
N HIS A 117 21.13 -5.26 -38.75
CA HIS A 117 19.82 -5.40 -38.10
C HIS A 117 19.97 -6.24 -36.82
N CYS A 118 19.82 -5.62 -35.65
CA CYS A 118 19.77 -6.30 -34.36
C CYS A 118 18.34 -6.28 -33.81
N HIS A 119 17.68 -7.46 -33.77
CA HIS A 119 16.39 -7.62 -33.11
C HIS A 119 16.58 -7.90 -31.61
N SER A 120 16.81 -6.87 -30.80
CA SER A 120 16.81 -6.98 -29.33
C SER A 120 15.40 -6.79 -28.75
N ASN A 121 14.74 -7.90 -28.40
CA ASN A 121 13.48 -7.90 -27.64
C ASN A 121 13.71 -7.62 -26.13
N GLU A 122 14.55 -6.63 -25.82
CA GLU A 122 15.03 -6.34 -24.47
C GLU A 122 14.37 -5.09 -23.90
N THR A 123 13.19 -5.30 -23.29
CA THR A 123 12.44 -4.34 -22.44
C THR A 123 12.43 -2.87 -22.90
N GLU A 124 11.32 -2.41 -23.48
CA GLU A 124 11.11 -0.99 -23.84
C GLU A 124 11.17 0.01 -22.66
N LEU A 125 11.20 -0.52 -21.43
CA LEU A 125 11.23 0.21 -20.17
C LEU A 125 12.65 0.67 -19.82
N PRO A 126 12.81 1.91 -19.35
CA PRO A 126 14.12 2.51 -19.12
C PRO A 126 14.76 2.02 -17.83
N LEU A 127 16.08 1.98 -17.83
CA LEU A 127 16.88 1.83 -16.62
C LEU A 127 16.61 2.98 -15.64
N LEU A 128 16.49 2.64 -14.36
CA LEU A 128 16.36 3.56 -13.23
C LEU A 128 17.65 3.54 -12.41
N LEU A 129 17.94 4.67 -11.76
CA LEU A 129 19.09 4.87 -10.88
C LEU A 129 18.66 5.65 -9.64
N VAL A 130 18.80 5.08 -8.45
CA VAL A 130 18.72 5.80 -7.17
C VAL A 130 20.13 6.12 -6.69
N THR A 131 20.39 7.36 -6.32
CA THR A 131 21.58 7.75 -5.56
C THR A 131 21.23 8.63 -4.37
N GLY A 132 22.04 8.58 -3.33
CA GLY A 132 21.87 9.42 -2.15
C GLY A 132 22.54 8.85 -0.90
N HIS A 133 22.03 9.26 0.25
CA HIS A 133 22.61 8.92 1.55
C HIS A 133 21.58 8.34 2.52
N LEU A 134 22.00 7.43 3.42
CA LEU A 134 21.23 6.92 4.55
C LEU A 134 22.03 6.99 5.85
N ALA A 135 21.38 7.22 6.98
CA ALA A 135 22.02 7.19 8.30
C ALA A 135 22.12 5.74 8.82
N GLY A 136 23.34 5.21 9.02
CA GLY A 136 23.60 3.83 9.45
C GLY A 136 25.00 3.32 9.04
N HIS A 137 25.28 2.04 9.30
CA HIS A 137 26.50 1.34 8.85
C HIS A 137 26.17 0.26 7.81
N VAL A 138 27.17 -0.17 7.02
CA VAL A 138 26.98 -1.19 5.97
C VAL A 138 26.42 -2.49 6.56
N ASN A 139 26.90 -2.90 7.74
CA ASN A 139 26.38 -4.06 8.45
C ASN A 139 24.90 -3.92 8.82
N ASP A 140 24.42 -2.70 9.07
CA ASP A 140 23.01 -2.44 9.40
C ASP A 140 22.15 -2.61 8.15
N ALA A 141 22.52 -1.97 7.03
CA ALA A 141 21.84 -2.16 5.76
C ALA A 141 21.79 -3.65 5.35
N MET A 142 22.90 -4.38 5.52
CA MET A 142 22.93 -5.81 5.21
C MET A 142 22.07 -6.67 6.15
N TYR A 143 22.00 -6.37 7.45
CA TYR A 143 21.13 -7.10 8.39
C TYR A 143 19.63 -6.86 8.15
N GLY A 144 19.27 -5.70 7.60
CA GLY A 144 17.90 -5.40 7.16
C GLY A 144 17.50 -6.10 5.85
N LEU A 145 18.48 -6.53 5.06
CA LEU A 145 18.30 -7.18 3.75
C LEU A 145 18.37 -8.71 3.83
N VAL A 146 19.39 -9.26 4.50
CA VAL A 146 19.67 -10.70 4.53
C VAL A 146 18.45 -11.50 5.00
N SER A 147 18.06 -12.48 4.20
CA SER A 147 16.87 -13.30 4.41
C SER A 147 17.06 -14.68 3.79
N ALA A 148 17.74 -15.57 4.53
CA ALA A 148 18.18 -16.86 4.00
C ALA A 148 17.08 -17.93 3.91
N ASN A 149 15.89 -17.64 4.45
CA ASN A 149 14.71 -18.52 4.40
C ASN A 149 13.39 -17.71 4.31
N THR A 150 12.28 -18.44 4.15
CA THR A 150 10.91 -17.89 4.02
C THR A 150 10.47 -17.06 5.23
N ARG A 151 10.86 -17.46 6.45
CA ARG A 151 10.50 -16.76 7.70
C ARG A 151 11.18 -15.40 7.81
N THR A 152 12.50 -15.35 7.63
CA THR A 152 13.26 -14.10 7.64
C THR A 152 12.79 -13.16 6.52
N MET A 153 12.43 -13.69 5.35
CA MET A 153 11.89 -12.91 4.24
C MET A 153 10.56 -12.23 4.59
N ARG A 154 9.58 -12.99 5.12
CA ARG A 154 8.28 -12.47 5.57
C ARG A 154 8.44 -11.47 6.74
N MET A 155 9.39 -11.70 7.66
CA MET A 155 9.69 -10.80 8.78
C MET A 155 10.40 -9.50 8.37
N ASN A 156 11.42 -9.56 7.50
CA ASN A 156 12.10 -8.37 6.98
C ASN A 156 11.09 -7.45 6.26
N ALA A 157 10.21 -8.01 5.42
CA ALA A 157 9.15 -7.25 4.75
C ALA A 157 8.20 -6.58 5.75
N ALA A 158 7.81 -7.28 6.83
CA ALA A 158 6.95 -6.75 7.88
C ALA A 158 7.61 -5.59 8.66
N TYR A 159 8.93 -5.61 8.85
CA TYR A 159 9.68 -4.49 9.45
C TYR A 159 9.94 -3.34 8.48
N ALA A 160 10.29 -3.64 7.23
CA ALA A 160 10.49 -2.67 6.16
C ALA A 160 9.20 -1.93 5.75
N GLY A 161 8.04 -2.51 6.02
CA GLY A 161 6.74 -1.97 5.61
C GLY A 161 6.34 -2.32 4.18
N ASP A 162 7.00 -3.31 3.56
CA ASP A 162 6.71 -3.73 2.19
C ASP A 162 5.26 -4.27 2.08
N PRO A 163 4.51 -3.91 1.02
CA PRO A 163 3.19 -4.45 0.72
C PRO A 163 3.30 -5.84 0.10
N LEU A 164 3.90 -6.77 0.85
CA LEU A 164 4.09 -8.16 0.50
C LEU A 164 2.82 -8.95 0.87
N GLU A 165 2.16 -9.51 -0.13
CA GLU A 165 0.92 -10.28 0.05
C GLU A 165 1.23 -11.72 0.45
N ASP A 166 2.25 -12.31 -0.17
CA ASP A 166 2.84 -13.61 0.13
C ASP A 166 4.28 -13.68 -0.41
N ALA A 167 5.11 -14.59 0.12
CA ALA A 167 6.41 -14.95 -0.41
C ALA A 167 6.92 -16.30 0.12
N LYS A 168 7.78 -16.94 -0.69
CA LYS A 168 8.56 -18.12 -0.32
C LYS A 168 10.00 -18.04 -0.87
N VAL A 169 10.98 -18.50 -0.10
CA VAL A 169 12.31 -18.85 -0.60
C VAL A 169 12.24 -20.26 -1.19
N LEU A 170 12.43 -20.38 -2.50
CA LEU A 170 12.22 -21.62 -3.24
C LEU A 170 13.40 -22.59 -3.13
N THR A 171 14.62 -22.04 -3.01
CA THR A 171 15.86 -22.78 -2.77
C THR A 171 16.96 -21.82 -2.31
N THR A 172 17.88 -22.31 -1.48
CA THR A 172 19.05 -21.59 -0.98
C THR A 172 20.30 -22.30 -1.50
N ILE A 173 21.08 -21.61 -2.34
CA ILE A 173 22.30 -22.11 -2.97
C ILE A 173 23.50 -21.82 -2.07
N GLU A 174 23.55 -20.61 -1.49
CA GLU A 174 24.53 -20.20 -0.48
C GLU A 174 23.79 -19.53 0.69
N GLY A 175 24.23 -19.79 1.92
CA GLY A 175 23.66 -19.20 3.13
C GLY A 175 24.70 -18.41 3.95
N PRO A 176 24.27 -17.71 5.01
CA PRO A 176 25.15 -17.00 5.93
C PRO A 176 26.11 -17.96 6.65
N THR A 177 27.37 -17.56 6.82
CA THR A 177 28.35 -18.26 7.69
C THR A 177 28.82 -17.34 8.83
N ILE A 178 29.73 -17.83 9.67
CA ILE A 178 30.32 -17.02 10.74
C ILE A 178 31.26 -15.94 10.15
N GLU A 179 31.93 -16.28 9.05
CA GLU A 179 32.88 -15.46 8.30
C GLU A 179 32.17 -14.48 7.36
N GLU A 180 31.14 -14.95 6.63
CA GLU A 180 30.28 -14.14 5.78
C GLU A 180 28.82 -14.09 6.30
N PRO A 181 28.53 -13.41 7.43
CA PRO A 181 27.20 -13.38 8.05
C PRO A 181 26.11 -12.66 7.22
N PHE A 182 26.46 -12.08 6.07
CA PHE A 182 25.50 -11.45 5.15
C PHE A 182 25.42 -12.15 3.80
N ARG A 183 26.12 -13.28 3.63
CA ARG A 183 26.10 -14.07 2.40
C ARG A 183 24.73 -14.71 2.21
N PHE A 184 24.21 -14.59 1.00
CA PHE A 184 23.07 -15.36 0.53
C PHE A 184 23.14 -15.46 -1.00
N LEU A 185 22.74 -16.60 -1.54
CA LEU A 185 22.40 -16.79 -2.95
C LEU A 185 21.24 -17.76 -3.01
N GLY A 186 20.14 -17.43 -3.71
CA GLY A 186 19.00 -18.33 -3.81
C GLY A 186 17.82 -17.77 -4.58
N LEU A 187 16.85 -18.64 -4.88
CA LEU A 187 15.66 -18.30 -5.66
C LEU A 187 14.49 -17.94 -4.75
N LYS A 188 13.77 -16.87 -5.09
CA LYS A 188 12.66 -16.33 -4.31
C LYS A 188 11.45 -16.06 -5.19
N TRP A 189 10.28 -16.31 -4.63
CA TRP A 189 8.98 -15.97 -5.21
C TRP A 189 8.22 -15.06 -4.23
N ALA A 190 7.55 -14.03 -4.77
CA ALA A 190 6.87 -13.01 -3.97
C ALA A 190 5.67 -12.41 -4.71
N VAL A 191 4.50 -12.37 -4.06
CA VAL A 191 3.33 -11.61 -4.52
C VAL A 191 3.38 -10.21 -3.89
N ARG A 192 3.40 -9.16 -4.71
CA ARG A 192 3.46 -7.78 -4.22
C ARG A 192 2.18 -7.02 -4.59
N HIS A 193 1.59 -6.38 -3.60
CA HIS A 193 0.45 -5.50 -3.80
C HIS A 193 0.95 -4.08 -4.14
N ASP A 194 1.19 -3.83 -5.43
CA ASP A 194 1.57 -2.50 -5.92
C ASP A 194 0.59 -1.43 -5.44
N ALA A 195 1.07 -0.22 -5.14
CA ALA A 195 0.20 0.92 -4.78
C ALA A 195 -0.83 1.26 -5.88
N ILE A 196 -0.58 0.85 -7.13
CA ILE A 196 -1.49 1.00 -8.28
C ILE A 196 -2.57 -0.11 -8.28
N SER A 197 -2.27 -1.31 -7.77
CA SER A 197 -3.22 -2.42 -7.62
C SER A 197 -4.18 -2.27 -6.44
N ALA A 198 -4.06 -1.20 -5.64
CA ALA A 198 -5.12 -0.75 -4.72
C ALA A 198 -6.44 -0.37 -5.43
N SER A 199 -6.43 -0.26 -6.77
CA SER A 199 -7.64 -0.14 -7.58
C SER A 199 -8.08 -1.51 -8.11
N SER A 200 -9.34 -1.89 -7.86
CA SER A 200 -9.90 -3.23 -8.13
C SER A 200 -9.94 -3.68 -9.60
N PHE A 201 -9.41 -2.88 -10.52
CA PHE A 201 -9.35 -3.15 -11.96
C PHE A 201 -7.97 -3.64 -12.42
N VAL A 202 -6.97 -3.67 -11.53
CA VAL A 202 -5.57 -3.92 -11.88
C VAL A 202 -5.09 -5.25 -11.28
N LYS A 203 -5.01 -6.29 -12.13
CA LYS A 203 -4.53 -7.64 -11.80
C LYS A 203 -3.24 -7.61 -10.94
N ARG A 204 -3.14 -8.50 -9.94
CA ARG A 204 -1.95 -8.69 -9.09
C ARG A 204 -0.73 -9.07 -9.93
N ARG A 205 0.48 -8.79 -9.41
CA ARG A 205 1.73 -9.37 -9.92
C ARG A 205 2.43 -10.22 -8.89
N ASP A 206 3.14 -11.23 -9.40
CA ASP A 206 4.11 -11.98 -8.66
C ASP A 206 5.50 -11.91 -9.33
N LEU A 207 6.52 -11.74 -8.52
CA LEU A 207 7.94 -11.73 -8.91
C LEU A 207 8.54 -13.11 -8.65
N LEU A 208 9.38 -13.55 -9.58
CA LEU A 208 10.18 -14.76 -9.48
C LEU A 208 11.60 -14.35 -9.86
N TYR A 209 12.55 -14.56 -8.95
CA TYR A 209 13.88 -13.96 -9.06
C TYR A 209 14.94 -14.73 -8.29
N LEU A 210 16.16 -14.68 -8.81
CA LEU A 210 17.38 -14.95 -8.07
C LEU A 210 17.69 -13.73 -7.21
N GLU A 211 18.05 -13.94 -5.94
CA GLU A 211 18.58 -12.89 -5.06
C GLU A 211 19.93 -13.33 -4.49
N ALA A 212 20.84 -12.37 -4.38
CA ALA A 212 22.09 -12.53 -3.68
C ALA A 212 22.37 -11.33 -2.77
N THR A 213 22.97 -11.58 -1.60
CA THR A 213 23.50 -10.53 -0.71
C THR A 213 24.90 -10.88 -0.24
N GLY A 214 25.67 -9.86 0.10
CA GLY A 214 26.99 -10.04 0.71
C GLY A 214 27.69 -8.70 0.96
N VAL A 215 28.98 -8.78 1.24
CA VAL A 215 29.86 -7.61 1.33
C VAL A 215 31.11 -7.90 0.52
N THR A 216 31.48 -6.98 -0.35
CA THR A 216 32.68 -7.07 -1.20
C THR A 216 33.55 -5.81 -1.01
N LYS A 217 34.52 -5.59 -1.90
CA LYS A 217 35.36 -4.40 -1.94
C LYS A 217 35.23 -3.66 -3.28
N THR A 218 35.39 -2.34 -3.25
CA THR A 218 35.62 -1.53 -4.47
C THR A 218 37.00 -1.80 -5.06
N ALA A 219 37.30 -1.26 -6.25
CA ALA A 219 38.66 -1.31 -6.81
C ALA A 219 39.72 -0.68 -5.88
N ASN A 220 39.32 0.28 -5.04
CA ASN A 220 40.17 0.91 -4.03
C ASN A 220 40.34 0.09 -2.74
N GLY A 221 39.70 -1.08 -2.64
CA GLY A 221 39.69 -1.92 -1.45
C GLY A 221 38.64 -1.53 -0.38
N GLU A 222 37.83 -0.50 -0.62
CA GLU A 222 36.84 0.02 0.33
C GLU A 222 35.65 -0.94 0.49
N ARG A 223 35.13 -1.09 1.70
CA ARG A 223 34.14 -2.13 2.03
C ARG A 223 32.72 -1.72 1.62
N ILE A 224 32.12 -2.47 0.70
CA ILE A 224 30.81 -2.16 0.10
C ILE A 224 29.83 -3.34 0.23
N GLY A 225 28.67 -3.10 0.85
CA GLY A 225 27.58 -4.08 0.93
C GLY A 225 26.79 -4.12 -0.36
N TYR A 226 26.30 -5.29 -0.77
CA TYR A 226 25.53 -5.42 -2.02
C TYR A 226 24.28 -6.30 -1.89
N ARG A 227 23.31 -6.02 -2.76
CA ARG A 227 22.18 -6.90 -3.09
C ARG A 227 22.02 -6.98 -4.61
N VAL A 228 21.95 -8.17 -5.17
CA VAL A 228 21.51 -8.42 -6.55
C VAL A 228 20.13 -9.07 -6.51
N MET A 229 19.20 -8.64 -7.35
CA MET A 229 17.91 -9.28 -7.60
C MET A 229 17.67 -9.35 -9.11
N HIS A 230 17.43 -10.53 -9.67
CA HIS A 230 17.23 -10.69 -11.11
C HIS A 230 16.20 -11.78 -11.45
N SER A 231 15.23 -11.46 -12.31
CA SER A 231 14.23 -12.41 -12.82
C SER A 231 14.82 -13.37 -13.86
N VAL A 232 15.41 -14.45 -13.36
CA VAL A 232 15.97 -15.56 -14.15
C VAL A 232 14.89 -16.39 -14.86
N ASN A 233 15.26 -16.99 -15.99
CA ASN A 233 14.46 -17.98 -16.73
C ASN A 233 15.28 -19.28 -16.87
N ILE A 234 15.21 -20.13 -15.85
CA ILE A 234 15.86 -21.45 -15.80
C ILE A 234 14.82 -22.56 -15.86
N LYS A 235 15.22 -23.78 -16.24
CA LYS A 235 14.29 -24.89 -16.52
C LYS A 235 13.45 -25.23 -15.28
N ALA A 236 14.08 -25.34 -14.12
CA ALA A 236 13.40 -25.66 -12.86
C ALA A 236 12.30 -24.64 -12.46
N LEU A 237 12.32 -23.44 -13.05
CA LEU A 237 11.29 -22.40 -12.87
C LEU A 237 10.30 -22.32 -14.04
N ALA A 238 10.70 -22.71 -15.25
CA ALA A 238 9.81 -22.81 -16.40
C ALA A 238 8.76 -23.92 -16.20
N ASP A 239 9.17 -25.09 -15.68
CA ASP A 239 8.27 -26.20 -15.35
C ASP A 239 7.27 -25.81 -14.23
N LEU A 240 7.72 -24.94 -13.30
CA LEU A 240 6.91 -24.35 -12.23
C LEU A 240 5.87 -23.36 -12.78
N ALA A 241 6.25 -22.51 -13.73
CA ALA A 241 5.35 -21.56 -14.38
C ALA A 241 4.32 -22.27 -15.28
N ALA A 242 4.74 -23.28 -16.06
CA ALA A 242 3.89 -24.06 -16.96
C ALA A 242 2.75 -24.81 -16.23
N THR A 243 2.94 -25.16 -14.95
CA THR A 243 1.91 -25.83 -14.13
C THR A 243 0.93 -24.87 -13.45
N THR A 244 1.04 -23.54 -13.64
CA THR A 244 0.27 -22.51 -12.91
C THR A 244 -0.71 -21.71 -13.81
N ILE A 245 -1.03 -22.22 -15.01
CA ILE A 245 -1.68 -21.48 -16.12
C ILE A 245 -3.13 -20.99 -15.85
N SER A 246 -3.80 -21.41 -14.76
CA SER A 246 -5.16 -20.97 -14.42
C SER A 246 -5.26 -19.74 -13.49
N SER A 247 -4.14 -19.17 -13.01
CA SER A 247 -4.15 -18.08 -12.03
C SER A 247 -4.38 -16.68 -12.64
N PRO A 248 -5.15 -15.77 -12.00
CA PRO A 248 -5.43 -14.42 -12.51
C PRO A 248 -4.28 -13.39 -12.33
N VAL A 249 -3.04 -13.85 -12.16
CA VAL A 249 -1.88 -13.05 -11.73
C VAL A 249 -0.83 -12.96 -12.84
N ILE A 250 -0.15 -11.81 -12.94
CA ILE A 250 0.81 -11.50 -14.01
C ILE A 250 2.25 -11.62 -13.46
N ARG A 251 3.06 -12.50 -14.05
CA ARG A 251 4.50 -12.58 -13.76
C ARG A 251 5.18 -11.26 -14.14
N ALA A 252 5.64 -10.51 -13.13
CA ALA A 252 6.52 -9.35 -13.34
C ALA A 252 7.98 -9.80 -13.53
N ARG A 253 8.79 -8.95 -14.17
CA ARG A 253 10.24 -9.14 -14.35
C ARG A 253 11.00 -7.96 -13.74
N THR A 254 12.19 -8.20 -13.19
CA THR A 254 13.04 -7.14 -12.64
C THR A 254 14.52 -7.50 -12.72
N SER A 255 15.38 -6.49 -12.77
CA SER A 255 16.82 -6.62 -12.53
C SER A 255 17.26 -5.40 -11.74
N ILE A 256 17.70 -5.58 -10.51
CA ILE A 256 18.09 -4.52 -9.58
C ILE A 256 19.39 -4.93 -8.88
N VAL A 257 20.36 -4.03 -8.86
CA VAL A 257 21.55 -4.14 -8.00
C VAL A 257 21.61 -2.92 -7.10
N GLN A 258 21.69 -3.16 -5.78
CA GLN A 258 21.85 -2.14 -4.74
C GLN A 258 23.26 -2.25 -4.15
N LEU A 259 23.96 -1.12 -4.03
CA LEU A 259 25.27 -0.97 -3.41
C LEU A 259 25.18 0.00 -2.23
N PHE A 260 25.80 -0.38 -1.11
CA PHE A 260 25.82 0.37 0.15
C PHE A 260 27.28 0.59 0.56
N HIS A 261 27.83 1.76 0.25
CA HIS A 261 29.22 2.11 0.52
C HIS A 261 29.31 2.97 1.79
N GLN A 262 30.20 2.61 2.71
CA GLN A 262 30.46 3.38 3.93
C GLN A 262 31.13 4.72 3.59
N GLN A 263 30.48 5.86 3.86
CA GLN A 263 31.15 7.14 3.71
C GLN A 263 32.24 7.27 4.80
N PRO A 264 33.47 7.71 4.47
CA PRO A 264 34.51 7.97 5.46
C PRO A 264 34.09 9.10 6.41
N SER A 265 34.31 8.90 7.71
CA SER A 265 34.00 9.89 8.74
C SER A 265 35.04 11.00 8.76
N LEU A 266 34.62 12.24 8.50
CA LEU A 266 35.47 13.43 8.66
C LEU A 266 35.90 13.59 10.13
N GLU A 267 37.21 13.52 10.35
CA GLU A 267 37.83 13.70 11.66
C GLU A 267 37.43 15.05 12.28
N GLY A 268 37.14 15.05 13.58
CA GLY A 268 36.55 16.18 14.30
C GLY A 268 35.03 16.09 14.51
N SER A 269 34.32 15.26 13.73
CA SER A 269 32.90 14.97 13.97
C SER A 269 32.71 14.14 15.25
N ARG A 270 32.49 14.80 16.40
CA ARG A 270 32.26 14.15 17.71
C ARG A 270 30.91 13.43 17.79
N GLY A 271 30.80 12.32 17.05
CA GLY A 271 29.89 11.18 17.20
C GLY A 271 28.39 11.44 17.32
N LEU A 272 27.62 11.04 16.30
CA LEU A 272 26.37 10.30 16.55
C LEU A 272 25.79 9.52 15.35
N SER A 273 26.11 9.86 14.10
CA SER A 273 25.61 9.13 12.92
C SER A 273 26.71 8.82 11.92
N SER A 274 26.85 7.53 11.61
CA SER A 274 27.51 7.06 10.38
C SER A 274 26.57 7.28 9.19
N THR A 275 27.15 7.41 7.99
CA THR A 275 26.42 7.68 6.74
C THR A 275 26.82 6.71 5.64
N LEU A 276 25.83 6.15 4.95
CA LEU A 276 26.00 5.28 3.80
C LEU A 276 25.73 6.06 2.52
N ASN A 277 26.67 6.01 1.59
CA ASN A 277 26.41 6.31 0.19
C ASN A 277 25.66 5.12 -0.41
N VAL A 278 24.54 5.38 -1.09
CA VAL A 278 23.72 4.33 -1.69
C VAL A 278 23.58 4.56 -3.18
N PHE A 279 23.78 3.50 -3.96
CA PHE A 279 23.66 3.48 -5.42
C PHE A 279 22.83 2.26 -5.80
N THR A 280 21.66 2.45 -6.41
CA THR A 280 20.79 1.34 -6.87
C THR A 280 20.49 1.51 -8.34
N ARG A 281 20.93 0.57 -9.18
CA ARG A 281 20.75 0.56 -10.63
C ARG A 281 19.83 -0.60 -11.01
N GLY A 282 18.80 -0.37 -11.82
CA GLY A 282 17.90 -1.45 -12.22
C GLY A 282 16.64 -1.06 -12.98
N TYR A 283 15.84 -2.05 -13.35
CA TYR A 283 14.52 -1.87 -13.97
C TYR A 283 13.46 -2.75 -13.30
N TYR A 284 12.20 -2.34 -13.44
CA TYR A 284 11.03 -3.11 -13.03
C TYR A 284 10.01 -3.10 -14.17
N ASP A 285 9.62 -4.30 -14.61
CA ASP A 285 8.66 -4.54 -15.67
C ASP A 285 7.44 -5.30 -15.11
N PRO A 286 6.32 -4.59 -14.86
CA PRO A 286 5.09 -5.20 -14.34
C PRO A 286 4.29 -6.00 -15.38
N GLN A 287 4.77 -6.06 -16.64
CA GLN A 287 4.22 -6.88 -17.72
C GLN A 287 2.72 -6.63 -18.01
N GLY A 288 2.12 -7.48 -18.85
CA GLY A 288 0.66 -7.55 -19.04
C GLY A 288 0.01 -6.29 -19.62
N GLY A 289 0.73 -5.52 -20.45
CA GLY A 289 0.21 -4.34 -21.13
C GLY A 289 0.07 -3.09 -20.26
N MET A 290 0.73 -3.01 -19.10
CA MET A 290 0.72 -1.79 -18.29
C MET A 290 1.33 -0.60 -19.05
N MET A 291 0.65 0.55 -19.02
CA MET A 291 1.15 1.79 -19.63
C MET A 291 2.53 2.17 -19.08
N HIS A 292 3.47 2.47 -19.98
CA HIS A 292 4.89 2.77 -19.68
C HIS A 292 5.07 3.79 -18.53
N PHE A 293 4.25 4.83 -18.42
CA PHE A 293 4.39 5.82 -17.34
C PHE A 293 4.01 5.25 -15.96
N LEU A 294 3.03 4.34 -15.88
CA LEU A 294 2.66 3.63 -14.66
C LEU A 294 3.75 2.63 -14.27
N ALA A 295 4.31 1.90 -15.23
CA ALA A 295 5.42 0.98 -14.98
C ALA A 295 6.66 1.70 -14.42
N VAL A 296 7.04 2.84 -15.00
CA VAL A 296 8.12 3.70 -14.47
C VAL A 296 7.78 4.22 -13.08
N SER A 297 6.53 4.61 -12.81
CA SER A 297 6.10 5.07 -11.48
C SER A 297 6.12 3.94 -10.44
N ALA A 298 5.71 2.72 -10.81
CA ALA A 298 5.75 1.55 -9.94
C ALA A 298 7.19 1.18 -9.59
N GLY A 299 8.08 1.10 -10.59
CA GLY A 299 9.52 0.91 -10.38
C GLY A 299 10.15 2.03 -9.53
N THR A 300 9.68 3.27 -9.70
CA THR A 300 10.15 4.43 -8.93
C THR A 300 9.85 4.29 -7.43
N GLU A 301 8.61 3.97 -7.06
CA GLU A 301 8.28 3.76 -5.65
C GLU A 301 8.89 2.46 -5.10
N LEU A 302 8.98 1.40 -5.90
CA LEU A 302 9.60 0.12 -5.53
C LEU A 302 11.07 0.30 -5.15
N LEU A 303 11.88 0.89 -6.04
CA LEU A 303 13.30 1.11 -5.80
C LEU A 303 13.53 2.08 -4.64
N LEU A 304 12.76 3.17 -4.53
CA LEU A 304 12.86 4.08 -3.38
C LEU A 304 12.49 3.40 -2.06
N HIS A 305 11.44 2.58 -2.03
CA HIS A 305 11.02 1.84 -0.83
C HIS A 305 12.09 0.84 -0.39
N MET A 306 12.52 -0.03 -1.30
CA MET A 306 13.56 -1.05 -1.08
C MET A 306 14.94 -0.47 -0.77
N THR A 307 15.18 0.81 -1.07
CA THR A 307 16.43 1.49 -0.70
C THR A 307 16.32 2.13 0.68
N PHE A 308 15.23 2.84 0.96
CA PHE A 308 15.05 3.60 2.20
C PHE A 308 14.86 2.70 3.45
N SER A 309 14.09 1.62 3.34
CA SER A 309 13.61 0.87 4.51
C SER A 309 14.65 -0.04 5.17
N VAL A 310 15.80 -0.29 4.54
CA VAL A 310 16.74 -1.34 4.96
C VAL A 310 17.35 -1.09 6.35
N VAL A 311 17.74 0.16 6.66
CA VAL A 311 18.37 0.47 7.95
C VAL A 311 17.33 0.55 9.07
N ASP A 312 16.13 1.06 8.80
CA ASP A 312 15.03 1.05 9.77
C ASP A 312 14.56 -0.37 10.09
N CYS A 313 14.51 -1.26 9.08
CA CYS A 313 14.30 -2.70 9.27
C CYS A 313 15.34 -3.27 10.25
N ALA A 314 16.63 -3.02 9.99
CA ALA A 314 17.72 -3.48 10.85
C ALA A 314 17.63 -2.93 12.28
N HIS A 315 17.38 -1.64 12.47
CA HIS A 315 17.19 -1.04 13.78
C HIS A 315 16.04 -1.71 14.57
N LEU A 316 14.90 -1.96 13.92
CA LEU A 316 13.78 -2.63 14.58
C LEU A 316 14.09 -4.11 14.90
N LYS A 317 14.79 -4.83 14.01
CA LYS A 317 15.31 -6.19 14.29
C LYS A 317 16.25 -6.21 15.49
N LYS A 318 17.22 -5.28 15.58
CA LYS A 318 18.15 -5.15 16.73
C LYS A 318 17.40 -4.93 18.05
N ILE A 319 16.37 -4.08 18.06
CA ILE A 319 15.56 -3.82 19.26
C ILE A 319 14.74 -5.06 19.64
N ALA A 320 14.21 -5.82 18.68
CA ALA A 320 13.51 -7.08 18.93
C ALA A 320 14.45 -8.16 19.50
N TYR A 321 15.63 -8.34 18.92
CA TYR A 321 16.68 -9.23 19.45
C TYR A 321 17.09 -8.85 20.89
N ALA A 322 17.26 -7.55 21.18
CA ALA A 322 17.56 -7.06 22.52
C ALA A 322 16.43 -7.33 23.53
N VAL A 323 15.15 -7.23 23.12
CA VAL A 323 14.00 -7.66 23.94
C VAL A 323 14.05 -9.15 24.24
N GLN A 324 14.38 -9.99 23.25
CA GLN A 324 14.45 -11.43 23.47
C GLN A 324 15.54 -11.80 24.48
N ARG A 325 16.76 -11.28 24.30
CA ARG A 325 17.90 -11.59 25.18
C ARG A 325 17.63 -11.16 26.62
N ALA A 326 16.94 -10.02 26.81
CA ALA A 326 16.48 -9.59 28.13
C ALA A 326 15.49 -10.59 28.75
N ARG A 327 14.48 -11.06 28.00
CA ARG A 327 13.55 -12.08 28.48
C ARG A 327 14.24 -13.42 28.80
N ARG A 328 15.14 -13.91 27.94
CA ARG A 328 15.90 -15.15 28.21
C ARG A 328 16.68 -15.05 29.52
N LYS A 329 17.37 -13.92 29.77
CA LYS A 329 18.05 -13.67 31.06
C LYS A 329 17.08 -13.67 32.24
N GLN A 330 15.92 -13.05 32.11
CA GLN A 330 14.88 -13.04 33.16
C GLN A 330 14.32 -14.44 33.44
N SER A 331 14.02 -15.23 32.40
CA SER A 331 13.56 -16.61 32.52
C SER A 331 14.59 -17.49 33.23
N ALA A 332 15.86 -17.44 32.83
CA ALA A 332 16.94 -18.20 33.46
C ALA A 332 17.10 -17.84 34.95
N ALA A 333 17.12 -16.55 35.30
CA ALA A 333 17.18 -16.10 36.68
C ALA A 333 15.98 -16.59 37.52
N SER A 334 14.77 -16.62 36.92
CA SER A 334 13.57 -17.16 37.58
C SER A 334 13.57 -18.68 37.78
N GLN A 335 14.34 -19.42 36.97
CA GLN A 335 14.52 -20.87 37.14
C GLN A 335 15.55 -21.15 38.24
N LEU A 336 16.65 -20.41 38.27
CA LEU A 336 17.67 -20.52 39.32
C LEU A 336 17.12 -20.17 40.71
N HIS A 337 16.22 -19.18 40.81
CA HIS A 337 15.51 -18.88 42.06
C HIS A 337 14.50 -19.97 42.50
N LYS A 338 14.13 -20.93 41.64
CA LYS A 338 13.28 -22.07 42.02
C LYS A 338 14.07 -23.29 42.48
N THR A 339 15.29 -23.49 41.99
CA THR A 339 16.17 -24.57 42.49
C THR A 339 16.65 -24.28 43.91
N ASN A 340 17.02 -23.02 44.20
CA ASN A 340 17.60 -22.61 45.49
C ASN A 340 16.57 -22.48 46.63
N TYR A 341 15.37 -23.04 46.47
CA TYR A 341 14.34 -23.16 47.52
C TYR A 341 14.01 -24.63 47.86
N GLY A 342 14.78 -25.59 47.33
CA GLY A 342 14.56 -27.02 47.51
C GLY A 342 15.74 -27.81 48.10
N ASP A 343 16.84 -27.16 48.47
CA ASP A 343 18.03 -27.84 48.99
C ASP A 343 18.79 -26.99 50.03
N GLU A 344 19.09 -27.56 51.20
CA GLU A 344 19.85 -26.90 52.28
C GLU A 344 21.34 -27.25 52.17
N GLY A 345 22.07 -26.53 51.31
CA GLY A 345 23.50 -26.76 51.06
C GLY A 345 24.33 -25.48 51.06
N MET A 346 25.34 -25.40 51.94
CA MET A 346 26.30 -24.30 51.96
C MET A 346 27.42 -24.52 50.93
N GLY A 347 27.82 -23.46 50.20
CA GLY A 347 29.00 -23.49 49.32
C GLY A 347 29.32 -22.10 48.77
N TRP A 348 30.40 -21.49 49.27
CA TRP A 348 30.94 -20.22 48.75
C TRP A 348 31.97 -20.50 47.65
N ILE A 349 31.84 -19.82 46.51
CA ILE A 349 32.98 -19.39 45.67
C ILE A 349 32.68 -17.96 45.22
N GLU A 350 33.62 -17.05 45.46
CA GLU A 350 33.65 -15.73 44.82
C GLU A 350 34.48 -15.83 43.54
N GLU A 351 33.97 -15.28 42.43
CA GLU A 351 34.81 -14.92 41.27
C GLU A 351 34.40 -13.54 40.74
N ILE A 352 35.39 -12.80 40.24
CA ILE A 352 35.32 -11.37 39.97
C ILE A 352 35.35 -11.11 38.46
N GLY A 353 34.43 -10.29 37.93
CA GLY A 353 34.64 -9.66 36.61
C GLY A 353 33.42 -9.46 35.70
N ASP A 354 32.43 -8.65 36.10
CA ASP A 354 31.91 -7.53 35.29
C ASP A 354 30.75 -6.82 36.01
N GLU A 355 30.56 -5.51 35.75
CA GLU A 355 29.48 -4.72 36.37
C GLU A 355 28.09 -4.97 35.76
N ASP A 356 27.05 -4.40 36.40
CA ASP A 356 25.63 -4.46 36.02
C ASP A 356 24.89 -5.81 36.28
N VAL A 357 25.30 -6.56 37.32
CA VAL A 357 24.48 -7.63 37.93
C VAL A 357 23.25 -7.02 38.63
N ILE A 358 22.09 -7.06 37.97
CA ILE A 358 20.84 -6.49 38.51
C ILE A 358 20.26 -7.37 39.62
N ARG A 359 20.53 -6.98 40.87
CA ARG A 359 19.82 -7.47 42.07
C ARG A 359 18.33 -7.12 41.99
N MET A 360 17.46 -8.15 41.90
CA MET A 360 16.01 -7.96 41.82
C MET A 360 15.36 -7.95 43.20
N ASP A 361 15.34 -6.80 43.87
CA ASP A 361 14.46 -6.60 45.02
C ASP A 361 13.00 -6.55 44.57
N ASN A 362 12.18 -7.50 45.05
CA ASN A 362 10.77 -7.60 44.69
C ASN A 362 9.93 -6.47 45.30
N LYS A 363 9.06 -5.86 44.47
CA LYS A 363 7.97 -4.94 44.89
C LYS A 363 8.37 -3.67 45.66
N ALA A 364 9.45 -3.00 45.22
CA ALA A 364 9.53 -1.55 45.34
C ALA A 364 9.23 -0.88 43.98
N CYS A 365 7.97 -0.50 43.74
CA CYS A 365 7.64 0.36 42.59
C CYS A 365 8.27 1.74 42.82
N THR A 366 9.43 2.01 42.21
CA THR A 366 10.15 3.27 42.39
C THR A 366 9.23 4.45 42.06
N ALA A 367 8.96 5.31 43.05
CA ALA A 367 8.08 6.46 42.88
C ALA A 367 8.63 7.50 41.88
N ASN A 368 9.87 7.33 41.41
CA ASN A 368 10.61 8.22 40.53
C ASN A 368 10.97 7.52 39.20
N CYS A 369 11.13 8.31 38.14
CA CYS A 369 11.60 7.87 36.82
C CYS A 369 13.13 7.67 36.79
N SER A 370 13.60 6.46 36.47
CA SER A 370 15.02 6.02 36.52
C SER A 370 15.98 6.63 35.49
N LEU A 371 15.69 7.84 34.99
CA LEU A 371 16.45 8.59 33.98
C LEU A 371 16.40 10.11 34.16
N CYS A 372 15.54 10.63 35.05
CA CYS A 372 15.44 12.06 35.34
C CYS A 372 14.86 12.35 36.74
N ASP A 373 14.74 11.31 37.57
CA ASP A 373 14.27 11.26 38.95
C ASP A 373 12.95 11.98 39.28
N ARG A 374 12.18 12.36 38.27
CA ARG A 374 10.85 12.94 38.42
C ARG A 374 9.90 11.94 39.06
N ARG A 375 9.25 12.35 40.15
CA ARG A 375 8.19 11.56 40.82
C ARG A 375 6.96 11.38 39.93
N PHE A 376 6.36 10.19 40.00
CA PHE A 376 5.04 9.90 39.45
C PHE A 376 3.97 10.50 40.40
N GLY A 377 3.16 11.44 39.89
CA GLY A 377 2.27 12.25 40.71
C GLY A 377 0.85 11.67 40.84
N SER A 378 0.31 11.65 42.06
CA SER A 378 -1.02 11.12 42.40
C SER A 378 -2.20 11.88 41.79
N LEU A 379 -2.09 13.21 41.65
CA LEU A 379 -3.21 14.09 41.28
C LEU A 379 -3.50 14.21 39.78
N LEU A 380 -2.59 13.79 38.90
CA LEU A 380 -2.72 13.96 37.44
C LEU A 380 -2.24 12.74 36.64
N ASN A 381 -2.66 11.54 37.06
CA ASN A 381 -2.66 10.28 36.31
C ASN A 381 -1.44 10.03 35.38
N ARG A 382 -0.23 10.31 35.86
CA ARG A 382 1.04 10.12 35.13
C ARG A 382 1.76 8.87 35.64
N SER A 383 1.21 7.71 35.30
CA SER A 383 1.87 6.43 35.54
C SER A 383 3.23 6.36 34.85
N GLY A 384 4.22 5.82 35.56
CA GLY A 384 5.45 5.31 34.95
C GLY A 384 5.17 4.01 34.21
N VAL A 385 6.06 3.65 33.27
CA VAL A 385 6.01 2.35 32.59
C VAL A 385 7.41 1.73 32.60
N SER A 386 7.47 0.42 32.82
CA SER A 386 8.71 -0.36 32.76
C SER A 386 9.26 -0.42 31.34
N CYS A 387 10.57 -0.25 31.19
CA CYS A 387 11.22 -0.49 29.91
C CYS A 387 11.22 -1.99 29.56
N THR A 388 10.74 -2.37 28.38
CA THR A 388 10.66 -3.78 27.94
C THR A 388 12.03 -4.48 27.78
N ILE A 389 13.16 -3.78 27.92
CA ILE A 389 14.52 -4.36 27.89
C ILE A 389 15.13 -4.41 29.29
N CYS A 390 15.17 -3.30 30.04
CA CYS A 390 15.87 -3.25 31.35
C CYS A 390 14.94 -3.24 32.58
N ALA A 391 13.63 -3.42 32.40
CA ALA A 391 12.56 -3.36 33.41
C ALA A 391 12.41 -2.02 34.19
N LYS A 392 13.46 -1.18 34.29
CA LYS A 392 13.45 0.08 35.05
C LYS A 392 12.28 1.01 34.63
N MET A 393 11.66 1.65 35.62
CA MET A 393 10.47 2.49 35.46
C MET A 393 10.81 3.87 34.90
N VAL A 394 10.19 4.25 33.78
CA VAL A 394 10.40 5.55 33.12
C VAL A 394 9.10 6.33 32.94
N CYS A 395 9.19 7.66 33.00
CA CYS A 395 8.09 8.56 32.65
C CYS A 395 7.91 8.67 31.13
N TRP A 396 6.75 9.15 30.70
CA TRP A 396 6.38 9.26 29.28
C TRP A 396 7.37 10.05 28.41
N ARG A 397 8.10 11.03 28.97
CA ARG A 397 9.14 11.79 28.25
C ARG A 397 10.46 11.03 28.07
N CYS A 398 10.75 10.08 28.96
CA CYS A 398 11.94 9.24 28.91
C CYS A 398 11.67 7.89 28.24
N SER A 399 10.40 7.59 27.91
CA SER A 399 9.97 6.41 27.18
C SER A 399 9.81 6.68 25.68
N VAL A 400 10.44 5.86 24.84
CA VAL A 400 10.22 5.78 23.40
C VAL A 400 9.29 4.60 23.13
N VAL A 401 8.28 4.79 22.29
CA VAL A 401 7.43 3.70 21.80
C VAL A 401 7.99 3.17 20.48
N LYS A 402 8.17 1.86 20.35
CA LYS A 402 8.47 1.20 19.06
C LYS A 402 7.43 0.11 18.78
N LYS A 403 7.02 0.01 17.51
CA LYS A 403 6.06 -0.98 17.01
C LYS A 403 6.84 -2.17 16.46
N LEU A 404 6.99 -3.22 17.25
CA LEU A 404 7.73 -4.42 16.86
C LEU A 404 6.80 -5.47 16.22
N ARG A 405 7.39 -6.41 15.48
CA ARG A 405 6.71 -7.51 14.77
C ARG A 405 7.10 -8.85 15.40
N PHE A 406 6.14 -9.75 15.56
CA PHE A 406 6.34 -11.07 16.18
C PHE A 406 5.45 -12.12 15.54
N TYR A 407 5.91 -13.37 15.49
CA TYR A 407 5.05 -14.51 15.12
C TYR A 407 4.13 -14.92 16.27
N VAL A 408 2.88 -15.29 15.95
CA VAL A 408 1.84 -15.69 16.93
C VAL A 408 2.12 -17.06 17.55
N ARG A 409 2.66 -18.00 16.78
CA ARG A 409 2.99 -19.36 17.22
C ARG A 409 4.01 -19.97 16.25
N ASP A 410 4.78 -20.94 16.73
CA ASP A 410 5.32 -21.96 15.84
C ASP A 410 4.18 -22.92 15.51
N ASP A 411 3.76 -22.92 14.26
CA ASP A 411 3.05 -24.07 13.68
C ASP A 411 4.14 -24.93 13.03
N SER A 412 4.42 -26.11 13.61
CA SER A 412 5.49 -27.01 13.17
C SER A 412 5.12 -27.78 11.88
N SER A 413 4.52 -27.05 10.95
CA SER A 413 3.91 -27.49 9.69
C SER A 413 4.51 -26.77 8.48
N MET A 414 5.15 -25.62 8.69
CA MET A 414 6.04 -25.00 7.71
C MET A 414 7.26 -25.91 7.49
N PRO A 415 7.56 -26.32 6.24
CA PRO A 415 8.80 -27.03 5.93
C PRO A 415 10.01 -26.18 6.34
N VAL A 416 10.99 -26.83 6.98
CA VAL A 416 12.30 -26.21 7.20
C VAL A 416 13.02 -26.19 5.85
N ASP A 417 12.84 -25.11 5.08
CA ASP A 417 13.72 -24.80 3.95
C ASP A 417 15.17 -24.76 4.49
N ASN A 418 16.15 -25.35 3.77
CA ASN A 418 17.51 -25.65 4.26
C ASN A 418 18.44 -24.42 4.51
N GLY A 419 17.92 -23.28 4.97
CA GLY A 419 18.66 -22.04 5.21
C GLY A 419 18.53 -21.52 6.65
N VAL A 420 19.61 -20.92 7.14
CA VAL A 420 19.74 -20.27 8.46
C VAL A 420 18.56 -19.34 8.78
N ASP A 421 17.89 -19.51 9.92
CA ASP A 421 16.69 -18.75 10.28
C ASP A 421 17.02 -17.48 11.08
N LEU A 422 17.51 -16.45 10.38
CA LEU A 422 17.92 -15.15 10.95
C LEU A 422 16.73 -14.30 11.43
N GLY A 423 16.10 -14.77 12.51
CA GLY A 423 14.89 -14.20 13.09
C GLY A 423 13.93 -15.24 13.69
N GLU A 424 14.27 -16.54 13.67
CA GLU A 424 13.57 -17.64 14.37
C GLU A 424 13.08 -17.21 15.75
N ILE A 425 14.02 -16.60 16.46
CA ILE A 425 13.94 -16.03 17.80
C ILE A 425 12.70 -15.14 18.00
N MET A 426 12.18 -14.45 16.97
CA MET A 426 11.11 -13.46 17.10
C MET A 426 9.68 -14.05 17.24
N GLY A 427 9.55 -15.36 17.49
CA GLY A 427 8.29 -15.98 17.92
C GLY A 427 7.93 -15.72 19.39
N MET A 428 6.62 -15.68 19.72
CA MET A 428 6.15 -15.62 21.10
C MET A 428 5.60 -16.97 21.57
N GLN A 429 6.25 -17.61 22.54
CA GLN A 429 5.67 -18.77 23.24
C GLN A 429 4.78 -18.37 24.43
N HIS A 430 5.10 -17.28 25.14
CA HIS A 430 4.26 -16.74 26.22
C HIS A 430 4.15 -15.21 26.19
N PHE A 431 2.94 -14.72 25.91
CA PHE A 431 2.47 -13.39 26.34
C PHE A 431 0.99 -13.39 26.74
N GLU A 432 0.34 -14.56 26.84
CA GLU A 432 -1.06 -14.68 27.24
C GLU A 432 -1.19 -14.97 28.74
N GLN A 433 -0.95 -13.94 29.55
CA GLN A 433 -1.57 -13.82 30.88
C GLN A 433 -1.87 -12.34 31.18
N PRO A 434 -3.10 -12.00 31.61
CA PRO A 434 -3.51 -10.60 31.74
C PRO A 434 -3.25 -10.02 33.14
N GLU A 435 -2.15 -9.28 33.31
CA GLU A 435 -2.03 -8.36 34.45
C GLU A 435 -2.96 -7.16 34.25
N ALA A 436 -4.09 -7.17 34.94
CA ALA A 436 -5.11 -6.14 34.85
C ALA A 436 -4.67 -4.83 35.51
N SER A 437 -4.17 -3.88 34.71
CA SER A 437 -3.94 -2.49 35.11
C SER A 437 -4.73 -1.53 34.22
N ARG A 438 -5.29 -0.46 34.81
CA ARG A 438 -6.31 0.40 34.17
C ARG A 438 -5.70 1.51 33.31
N ALA A 439 -6.51 1.96 32.35
CA ALA A 439 -6.45 3.26 31.65
C ALA A 439 -5.30 3.50 30.63
N SER A 440 -5.51 3.02 29.40
CA SER A 440 -5.14 3.79 28.19
C SER A 440 -6.08 3.47 27.02
N THR A 441 -7.03 4.35 26.73
CA THR A 441 -8.02 4.22 25.63
C THR A 441 -7.44 4.60 24.27
N GLU A 442 -6.39 3.91 23.83
CA GLU A 442 -6.04 3.88 22.41
C GLU A 442 -6.90 2.82 21.72
N ARG A 443 -7.83 3.24 20.86
CA ARG A 443 -8.56 2.32 19.98
C ARG A 443 -7.53 1.64 19.07
N SER A 444 -7.41 0.32 19.16
CA SER A 444 -6.69 -0.47 18.17
C SER A 444 -7.39 -0.33 16.83
N SER A 445 -6.86 0.54 15.96
CA SER A 445 -7.29 0.63 14.57
C SER A 445 -7.08 -0.73 13.90
N SER A 446 -8.17 -1.42 13.58
CA SER A 446 -8.13 -2.63 12.77
C SER A 446 -7.62 -2.27 11.38
N ASP A 447 -6.36 -2.61 11.07
CA ASP A 447 -5.81 -2.60 9.72
C ASP A 447 -6.57 -3.62 8.86
N SER A 448 -7.73 -3.22 8.34
CA SER A 448 -8.61 -4.04 7.51
C SER A 448 -8.06 -4.13 6.08
N GLY A 449 -6.92 -4.80 5.95
CA GLY A 449 -6.17 -4.95 4.69
C GLY A 449 -5.02 -5.94 4.77
N GLY A 450 -5.05 -6.90 5.70
CA GLY A 450 -4.05 -7.96 5.82
C GLY A 450 -4.33 -9.13 4.87
N SER A 451 -3.31 -9.58 4.13
CA SER A 451 -3.35 -10.83 3.37
C SER A 451 -3.56 -12.05 4.27
N VAL A 452 -4.23 -13.07 3.75
CA VAL A 452 -4.57 -14.31 4.49
C VAL A 452 -3.33 -14.99 5.09
N VAL A 453 -2.19 -14.96 4.39
CA VAL A 453 -0.93 -15.62 4.79
C VAL A 453 -0.03 -14.73 5.67
N MET A 454 -0.23 -13.41 5.68
CA MET A 454 0.51 -12.48 6.56
C MET A 454 -0.07 -12.39 7.98
N ASN A 455 -1.17 -13.08 8.29
CA ASN A 455 -1.91 -12.98 9.55
C ASN A 455 -1.12 -13.39 10.80
N ASP A 456 -0.06 -14.21 10.63
CA ASP A 456 0.74 -14.73 11.72
C ASP A 456 1.75 -13.72 12.28
N ILE A 457 2.02 -12.61 11.57
CA ILE A 457 2.93 -11.55 12.03
C ILE A 457 2.15 -10.41 12.68
N ARG A 458 1.99 -10.47 14.02
CA ARG A 458 1.33 -9.40 14.79
C ARG A 458 2.27 -8.22 15.03
N ARG A 459 1.68 -7.02 15.06
CA ARG A 459 2.35 -5.76 15.40
C ARG A 459 2.00 -5.37 16.83
N LYS A 460 3.00 -5.17 17.70
CA LYS A 460 2.81 -4.75 19.10
C LYS A 460 3.59 -3.49 19.42
N ALA A 461 2.93 -2.49 20.00
CA ALA A 461 3.58 -1.31 20.55
C ALA A 461 4.18 -1.66 21.92
N LEU A 462 5.47 -1.39 22.10
CA LEU A 462 6.23 -1.63 23.33
C LEU A 462 6.98 -0.36 23.74
N LYS A 463 7.22 -0.19 25.05
CA LYS A 463 7.81 1.04 25.61
C LYS A 463 9.23 0.78 26.12
N PHE A 464 10.15 1.65 25.73
CA PHE A 464 11.57 1.50 25.96
C PHE A 464 12.15 2.76 26.58
N CYS A 465 13.14 2.65 27.47
CA CYS A 465 13.93 3.81 27.83
C CYS A 465 14.90 4.16 26.68
N LEU A 466 15.12 5.45 26.41
CA LEU A 466 15.96 5.88 25.28
C LEU A 466 17.37 5.21 25.26
N PRO A 467 18.10 5.07 26.39
CA PRO A 467 19.41 4.39 26.39
C PRO A 467 19.37 2.91 26.01
N CYS A 468 18.25 2.20 26.19
CA CYS A 468 18.13 0.82 25.71
C CYS A 468 17.83 0.75 24.21
N VAL A 469 17.11 1.72 23.64
CA VAL A 469 16.94 1.84 22.18
C VAL A 469 18.29 2.16 21.52
N LEU A 470 19.03 3.12 22.06
CA LEU A 470 20.35 3.50 21.54
C LEU A 470 21.35 2.34 21.65
N ARG A 471 21.48 1.69 22.81
CA ARG A 471 22.38 0.53 22.97
C ARG A 471 22.01 -0.65 22.07
N ALA A 472 20.72 -0.91 21.84
CA ALA A 472 20.30 -1.92 20.86
C ALA A 472 20.73 -1.53 19.43
N ASN A 473 20.53 -0.29 19.02
CA ASN A 473 20.92 0.19 17.69
C ASN A 473 22.44 0.22 17.47
N HIS A 474 23.23 0.60 18.49
CA HIS A 474 24.69 0.66 18.43
C HIS A 474 25.38 -0.71 18.36
N ARG A 475 24.71 -1.81 18.75
CA ARG A 475 25.30 -3.15 18.66
C ARG A 475 25.63 -3.52 17.21
N ASN A 476 26.83 -4.04 16.96
CA ASN A 476 27.24 -4.41 15.60
C ASN A 476 26.34 -5.54 15.06
N ALA A 477 25.73 -5.32 13.90
CA ALA A 477 24.77 -6.25 13.32
C ALA A 477 25.40 -7.59 12.87
N SER A 478 26.70 -7.61 12.51
CA SER A 478 27.37 -8.86 12.15
C SER A 478 27.55 -9.78 13.36
N GLN A 479 27.82 -9.22 14.54
CA GLN A 479 27.88 -9.99 15.79
C GLN A 479 26.52 -10.59 16.15
N ILE A 480 25.42 -9.84 15.94
CA ILE A 480 24.07 -10.36 16.16
C ILE A 480 23.81 -11.57 15.25
N VAL A 481 24.14 -11.49 13.96
CA VAL A 481 23.96 -12.65 13.05
C VAL A 481 24.83 -13.84 13.45
N VAL A 482 26.10 -13.62 13.81
CA VAL A 482 26.98 -14.69 14.29
C VAL A 482 26.42 -15.35 15.57
N GLU A 483 25.84 -14.56 16.48
CA GLU A 483 25.17 -15.08 17.67
C GLU A 483 23.85 -15.81 17.33
N GLU A 484 23.08 -15.37 16.34
CA GLU A 484 21.88 -16.07 15.84
C GLU A 484 22.26 -17.43 15.18
N ILE A 485 23.36 -17.50 14.43
CA ILE A 485 23.93 -18.73 13.85
C ILE A 485 24.43 -19.69 14.96
N LEU A 486 25.21 -19.18 15.91
CA LEU A 486 25.79 -19.99 16.98
C LEU A 486 24.74 -20.54 17.96
N GLU A 487 23.66 -19.79 18.22
CA GLU A 487 22.52 -20.33 18.98
C GLU A 487 21.88 -21.52 18.24
N GLN A 488 21.67 -21.42 16.92
CA GLN A 488 21.09 -22.52 16.13
C GLN A 488 21.98 -23.77 16.12
N THR A 489 23.30 -23.64 15.98
CA THR A 489 24.21 -24.79 16.03
C THR A 489 24.35 -25.39 17.43
N THR A 490 24.25 -24.59 18.50
CA THR A 490 24.36 -25.11 19.89
C THR A 490 23.06 -25.76 20.39
N PHE A 491 21.87 -25.27 20.00
CA PHE A 491 20.63 -25.99 20.30
C PHE A 491 20.53 -27.36 19.62
N GLY A 492 21.21 -27.55 18.47
CA GLY A 492 21.38 -28.85 17.81
C GLY A 492 22.14 -29.91 18.63
N LEU A 493 22.80 -29.53 19.73
CA LEU A 493 23.49 -30.45 20.65
C LEU A 493 22.75 -30.71 21.97
N VAL A 494 21.56 -30.14 22.16
CA VAL A 494 20.74 -30.32 23.39
C VAL A 494 19.49 -31.18 23.14
N SER A 495 19.24 -31.61 21.90
CA SER A 495 18.26 -32.67 21.59
C SER A 495 18.84 -34.07 21.88
N SER A 496 19.16 -34.35 23.15
CA SER A 496 19.62 -35.67 23.57
C SER A 496 18.53 -36.73 23.34
N SER A 497 18.89 -37.75 22.58
CA SER A 497 18.03 -38.85 22.16
C SER A 497 17.50 -39.66 23.36
N ARG A 498 16.17 -39.75 23.51
CA ARG A 498 15.54 -40.92 24.15
C ARG A 498 15.62 -42.11 23.20
N ALA A 499 16.81 -42.70 23.09
CA ALA A 499 17.11 -43.90 22.33
C ALA A 499 17.44 -45.07 23.28
N THR A 500 16.41 -45.55 23.97
CA THR A 500 16.30 -46.97 24.32
C THR A 500 16.03 -47.73 23.01
N ASP A 501 16.80 -48.76 22.60
CA ASP A 501 17.80 -49.56 23.33
C ASP A 501 19.02 -49.93 22.46
N CYS A 502 20.11 -50.35 23.11
CA CYS A 502 21.27 -50.94 22.45
C CYS A 502 21.03 -52.43 22.08
N PRO A 503 21.56 -52.93 20.95
CA PRO A 503 21.41 -54.33 20.56
C PRO A 503 22.55 -55.23 21.07
N SER A 504 22.26 -56.25 21.88
CA SER A 504 23.20 -57.36 22.11
C SER A 504 22.56 -58.69 22.55
N ASN A 505 22.65 -59.69 21.65
CA ASN A 505 22.80 -61.14 21.88
C ASN A 505 21.75 -62.00 22.66
N HIS A 506 21.48 -63.16 22.05
CA HIS A 506 20.77 -64.35 22.55
C HIS A 506 19.24 -64.18 22.81
N SER A 507 18.35 -65.13 22.48
CA SER A 507 18.51 -66.52 22.00
C SER A 507 17.40 -66.97 21.01
N ARG A 508 17.70 -68.04 20.25
CA ARG A 508 16.75 -68.89 19.46
C ARG A 508 15.84 -69.75 20.39
N PRO A 509 14.85 -70.57 19.91
CA PRO A 509 14.38 -70.84 18.53
C PRO A 509 12.83 -70.83 18.33
N SER A 510 12.37 -71.34 17.17
CA SER A 510 11.01 -71.86 16.83
C SER A 510 9.94 -70.83 16.41
N SER A 511 9.05 -71.09 15.42
CA SER A 511 8.97 -72.19 14.43
C SER A 511 8.04 -71.87 13.24
N ILE A 512 8.36 -72.42 12.04
CA ILE A 512 7.40 -72.86 10.97
C ILE A 512 6.59 -71.72 10.27
N ARG A 513 6.38 -71.67 8.93
CA ARG A 513 6.32 -72.69 7.86
C ARG A 513 6.87 -72.17 6.51
N ARG A 514 7.21 -73.06 5.59
CA ARG A 514 7.62 -72.75 4.18
C ARG A 514 6.42 -72.77 3.22
N ARG A 515 6.50 -72.03 2.09
CA ARG A 515 6.48 -72.62 0.74
C ARG A 515 6.91 -71.64 -0.37
N SER A 516 7.32 -72.22 -1.49
CA SER A 516 7.74 -71.58 -2.76
C SER A 516 7.11 -72.34 -3.95
N THR A 517 7.57 -72.06 -5.19
CA THR A 517 7.10 -72.53 -6.52
C THR A 517 5.86 -71.78 -7.06
N GLN A 518 5.75 -71.21 -8.27
CA GLN A 518 6.48 -71.19 -9.58
C GLN A 518 5.73 -71.95 -10.71
N THR A 519 5.74 -71.37 -11.93
CA THR A 519 5.08 -71.82 -13.20
C THR A 519 3.54 -71.74 -13.24
N GLY A 520 2.88 -71.46 -14.38
CA GLY A 520 3.35 -70.96 -15.70
C GLY A 520 2.32 -71.05 -16.85
N GLN A 521 2.50 -70.23 -17.91
CA GLN A 521 1.84 -70.28 -19.25
C GLN A 521 0.31 -69.97 -19.35
N LEU A 522 -0.32 -69.69 -20.51
CA LEU A 522 0.08 -69.76 -21.94
C LEU A 522 -0.47 -68.57 -22.82
N HIS A 523 0.02 -68.46 -24.06
CA HIS A 523 -0.29 -67.53 -25.19
C HIS A 523 -1.80 -67.37 -25.59
N ASN A 524 -2.26 -66.33 -26.32
CA ASN A 524 -1.93 -66.02 -27.74
C ASN A 524 -2.34 -64.62 -28.29
N LEU A 525 -1.87 -64.32 -29.51
CA LEU A 525 -2.11 -63.19 -30.45
C LEU A 525 -2.17 -63.80 -31.90
N PRO A 526 -2.33 -63.09 -33.06
CA PRO A 526 -2.63 -61.68 -33.42
C PRO A 526 -3.86 -61.63 -34.42
N PRO A 527 -3.92 -60.98 -35.63
CA PRO A 527 -3.35 -59.72 -36.20
C PRO A 527 -4.33 -58.80 -37.02
N SER A 528 -3.86 -57.60 -37.46
CA SER A 528 -4.05 -56.91 -38.80
C SER A 528 -5.45 -56.66 -39.43
N SER A 529 -5.74 -55.66 -40.31
CA SER A 529 -5.01 -54.49 -40.89
C SER A 529 -5.91 -53.63 -41.85
N HIS A 530 -5.54 -52.36 -42.12
CA HIS A 530 -6.03 -51.44 -43.20
C HIS A 530 -7.53 -51.01 -43.16
N GLY A 531 -7.98 -49.85 -43.71
CA GLY A 531 -7.27 -48.65 -44.21
C GLY A 531 -8.18 -47.62 -44.96
N LEU A 532 -7.77 -46.33 -45.00
CA LEU A 532 -8.17 -45.22 -45.93
C LEU A 532 -9.60 -44.58 -45.94
N ASN A 533 -9.59 -43.24 -46.13
CA ASN A 533 -10.54 -42.31 -46.81
C ASN A 533 -12.01 -42.01 -46.34
N GLN A 534 -12.17 -40.79 -45.81
CA GLN A 534 -12.99 -39.63 -46.31
C GLN A 534 -14.51 -39.68 -46.66
N PHE A 535 -15.20 -38.58 -46.25
CA PHE A 535 -16.41 -37.90 -46.79
C PHE A 535 -17.87 -38.48 -46.68
N SER A 536 -18.62 -37.93 -45.70
CA SER A 536 -19.88 -37.12 -45.83
C SER A 536 -21.27 -37.68 -46.27
N HIS A 537 -22.33 -36.94 -45.84
CA HIS A 537 -23.79 -37.00 -46.16
C HIS A 537 -24.58 -38.23 -45.61
N TYR A 538 -25.77 -38.14 -45.00
CA TYR A 538 -27.03 -37.40 -45.24
C TYR A 538 -27.65 -36.96 -43.87
N ALA A 539 -28.44 -35.89 -43.65
CA ALA A 539 -29.36 -35.02 -44.41
C ALA A 539 -30.87 -35.32 -44.20
N ALA A 540 -31.62 -34.37 -43.60
CA ALA A 540 -33.06 -34.11 -43.83
C ALA A 540 -33.53 -32.79 -43.17
N SER A 541 -34.29 -31.98 -43.90
CA SER A 541 -35.10 -30.82 -43.42
C SER A 541 -36.25 -30.61 -44.43
N PRO A 542 -37.40 -30.04 -44.03
CA PRO A 542 -37.64 -28.58 -44.19
C PRO A 542 -38.37 -28.02 -42.95
N TYR A 543 -39.09 -26.87 -42.86
CA TYR A 543 -39.45 -25.69 -43.69
C TYR A 543 -39.59 -24.51 -42.68
N TYR A 544 -39.47 -23.20 -42.98
CA TYR A 544 -39.01 -22.47 -44.17
C TYR A 544 -38.33 -21.14 -43.73
N GLN A 545 -38.81 -19.97 -44.16
CA GLN A 545 -38.21 -18.63 -44.02
C GLN A 545 -39.25 -17.52 -44.38
N PRO A 546 -38.96 -16.18 -44.42
CA PRO A 546 -37.83 -15.39 -43.86
C PRO A 546 -38.20 -13.99 -43.24
N ARG A 547 -37.18 -13.33 -42.64
CA ARG A 547 -36.91 -11.85 -42.56
C ARG A 547 -37.88 -10.85 -41.87
N GLN A 548 -37.26 -9.88 -41.19
CA GLN A 548 -37.87 -8.61 -40.71
C GLN A 548 -37.31 -7.38 -41.46
N LYS A 549 -38.05 -6.27 -41.48
CA LYS A 549 -37.53 -4.90 -41.72
C LYS A 549 -38.50 -3.80 -41.23
N ALA A 550 -37.93 -2.74 -40.64
CA ALA A 550 -38.39 -1.33 -40.63
C ALA A 550 -39.69 -0.88 -39.90
N TYR A 551 -39.47 -0.06 -38.84
CA TYR A 551 -40.09 1.24 -38.53
C TYR A 551 -41.60 1.45 -38.20
N SER A 552 -41.80 2.30 -37.17
CA SER A 552 -42.91 3.27 -36.94
C SER A 552 -44.34 2.75 -36.67
N SER A 553 -45.24 3.43 -35.93
CA SER A 553 -45.12 4.55 -34.96
C SER A 553 -46.48 4.76 -34.22
N VAL A 554 -46.66 5.93 -33.57
CA VAL A 554 -47.91 6.46 -32.96
C VAL A 554 -48.20 6.02 -31.51
N ALA A 555 -48.83 6.93 -30.77
CA ALA A 555 -49.08 6.87 -29.32
C ALA A 555 -50.58 6.88 -29.00
N CYS A 556 -50.94 6.65 -27.73
CA CYS A 556 -52.21 7.09 -27.17
C CYS A 556 -52.03 7.53 -25.71
N VAL A 557 -52.93 8.39 -25.22
CA VAL A 557 -52.93 8.99 -23.88
C VAL A 557 -54.23 8.62 -23.18
N GLN A 558 -54.18 8.23 -21.90
CA GLN A 558 -55.35 8.34 -21.03
C GLN A 558 -55.00 8.45 -19.54
N HIS A 559 -55.79 9.25 -18.81
CA HIS A 559 -55.76 9.37 -17.34
C HIS A 559 -56.46 8.17 -16.69
N GLY A 560 -56.07 7.77 -15.47
CA GLY A 560 -56.76 6.72 -14.73
C GLY A 560 -56.33 6.50 -13.28
N LEU A 561 -56.96 7.25 -12.36
CA LEU A 561 -57.24 6.90 -10.95
C LEU A 561 -56.11 6.33 -10.05
N PHE A 562 -55.75 7.15 -9.05
CA PHE A 562 -55.11 6.71 -7.80
C PHE A 562 -55.96 5.64 -7.08
N ARG A 563 -55.37 4.51 -6.70
CA ARG A 563 -55.79 3.78 -5.49
C ARG A 563 -54.60 3.09 -4.82
N SER A 564 -54.43 3.33 -3.53
CA SER A 564 -53.28 2.88 -2.75
C SER A 564 -53.41 1.43 -2.25
N THR A 565 -52.41 0.60 -2.53
CA THR A 565 -52.12 -0.61 -1.73
C THR A 565 -50.61 -0.73 -1.50
N SER A 566 -50.22 -1.03 -0.27
CA SER A 566 -48.82 -1.15 0.14
C SER A 566 -48.25 -2.53 -0.19
N ALA A 567 -47.24 -2.59 -1.06
CA ALA A 567 -46.47 -3.82 -1.32
C ALA A 567 -44.98 -3.49 -1.50
N SER A 568 -44.13 -4.10 -0.68
CA SER A 568 -42.67 -4.00 -0.81
C SER A 568 -42.10 -5.24 -1.51
N PRO A 569 -41.50 -5.10 -2.71
CA PRO A 569 -40.73 -6.18 -3.32
C PRO A 569 -39.24 -6.06 -2.95
N ARG A 570 -38.71 -7.03 -2.22
CA ARG A 570 -37.25 -7.24 -2.09
C ARG A 570 -36.69 -7.78 -3.40
N ALA A 571 -36.45 -6.91 -4.39
CA ALA A 571 -35.69 -7.25 -5.58
C ALA A 571 -34.22 -7.55 -5.22
N SER A 572 -33.58 -8.47 -5.95
CA SER A 572 -32.17 -8.82 -5.72
C SER A 572 -31.24 -7.81 -6.41
N PRO A 573 -30.10 -7.43 -5.79
CA PRO A 573 -29.27 -6.32 -6.27
C PRO A 573 -28.58 -6.58 -7.63
N ARG A 574 -28.57 -7.82 -8.13
CA ARG A 574 -27.98 -8.15 -9.44
C ARG A 574 -28.91 -7.91 -10.62
N VAL A 575 -30.23 -7.88 -10.42
CA VAL A 575 -31.20 -7.61 -11.51
C VAL A 575 -31.44 -6.11 -11.70
N MET A 576 -31.33 -5.32 -10.61
CA MET A 576 -31.66 -3.90 -10.60
C MET A 576 -30.71 -3.03 -11.45
N LEU A 577 -29.45 -3.45 -11.62
CA LEU A 577 -28.41 -2.66 -12.31
C LEU A 577 -28.73 -2.39 -13.79
N TYR A 578 -29.38 -3.33 -14.47
CA TYR A 578 -29.76 -3.20 -15.89
C TYR A 578 -30.98 -2.29 -16.13
N MET A 579 -31.68 -1.86 -15.07
CA MET A 579 -32.85 -0.98 -15.14
C MET A 579 -32.58 0.43 -14.58
N LEU A 580 -31.42 0.65 -13.94
CA LEU A 580 -31.17 1.87 -13.15
C LEU A 580 -30.71 3.10 -13.97
N VAL A 581 -30.15 2.88 -15.17
CA VAL A 581 -29.69 3.96 -16.06
C VAL A 581 -30.10 3.62 -17.49
N PRO A 582 -30.91 4.46 -18.18
CA PRO A 582 -31.26 4.22 -19.57
C PRO A 582 -30.01 4.18 -20.47
N VAL A 583 -29.91 3.17 -21.34
CA VAL A 583 -28.82 3.06 -22.33
C VAL A 583 -28.74 4.31 -23.22
N THR A 584 -29.89 4.92 -23.52
CA THR A 584 -29.98 6.22 -24.19
C THR A 584 -29.25 7.34 -23.43
N ARG A 585 -29.36 7.40 -22.09
CA ARG A 585 -28.60 8.35 -21.27
C ARG A 585 -27.10 8.06 -21.30
N MET A 586 -26.69 6.79 -21.27
CA MET A 586 -25.26 6.44 -21.40
C MET A 586 -24.68 6.86 -22.76
N LEU A 587 -25.42 6.66 -23.85
CA LEU A 587 -25.02 7.11 -25.19
C LEU A 587 -24.95 8.64 -25.28
N ILE A 588 -25.96 9.35 -24.77
CA ILE A 588 -25.98 10.82 -24.72
C ILE A 588 -24.83 11.36 -23.86
N ALA A 589 -24.56 10.75 -22.69
CA ALA A 589 -23.44 11.09 -21.82
C ALA A 589 -22.09 10.90 -22.53
N GLY A 590 -21.92 9.79 -23.27
CA GLY A 590 -20.70 9.52 -24.05
C GLY A 590 -20.47 10.54 -25.16
N LEU A 591 -21.50 10.83 -25.96
CA LEU A 591 -21.44 11.81 -27.04
C LEU A 591 -21.18 13.23 -26.52
N LEU A 592 -21.85 13.65 -25.45
CA LEU A 592 -21.65 14.98 -24.85
C LEU A 592 -20.29 15.09 -24.17
N ALA A 593 -19.88 14.13 -23.33
CA ALA A 593 -18.60 14.19 -22.62
C ALA A 593 -17.42 14.13 -23.60
N GLY A 594 -17.45 13.23 -24.59
CA GLY A 594 -16.43 13.14 -25.64
C GLY A 594 -16.39 14.38 -26.53
N GLY A 595 -17.54 14.88 -26.98
CA GLY A 595 -17.65 16.10 -27.78
C GLY A 595 -17.16 17.35 -27.05
N LEU A 596 -17.43 17.48 -25.74
CA LEU A 596 -16.95 18.61 -24.93
C LEU A 596 -15.48 18.49 -24.55
N ALA A 597 -14.96 17.29 -24.29
CA ALA A 597 -13.53 17.06 -24.11
C ALA A 597 -12.74 17.42 -25.38
N HIS A 598 -13.19 16.94 -26.55
CA HIS A 598 -12.60 17.29 -27.85
C HIS A 598 -12.68 18.81 -28.13
N ARG A 599 -13.81 19.45 -27.84
CA ARG A 599 -13.96 20.92 -27.92
C ARG A 599 -13.03 21.66 -26.95
N GLY A 600 -12.75 21.08 -25.78
CA GLY A 600 -11.80 21.61 -24.81
C GLY A 600 -10.36 21.60 -25.30
N LEU A 601 -9.93 20.48 -25.92
CA LEU A 601 -8.64 20.37 -26.62
C LEU A 601 -8.54 21.41 -27.75
N LYS A 602 -9.52 21.43 -28.66
CA LYS A 602 -9.53 22.34 -29.82
C LYS A 602 -9.60 23.83 -29.42
N LYS A 603 -10.04 24.15 -28.20
CA LYS A 603 -10.05 25.52 -27.64
C LYS A 603 -8.95 25.78 -26.61
N GLN A 604 -8.00 24.85 -26.41
CA GLN A 604 -6.91 24.95 -25.45
C GLN A 604 -7.37 25.34 -24.03
N SER A 605 -8.53 24.83 -23.58
CA SER A 605 -8.97 24.94 -22.17
C SER A 605 -8.66 23.67 -21.37
N LEU A 606 -8.33 22.57 -22.05
CA LEU A 606 -7.86 21.31 -21.48
C LEU A 606 -6.59 20.89 -22.22
N ASP A 607 -5.62 20.31 -21.50
CA ASP A 607 -4.54 19.55 -22.14
C ASP A 607 -4.99 18.10 -22.47
N ALA A 608 -4.14 17.32 -23.12
CA ALA A 608 -4.43 15.94 -23.52
C ALA A 608 -4.86 15.05 -22.33
N SER A 609 -4.26 15.24 -21.15
CA SER A 609 -4.63 14.53 -19.93
C SER A 609 -5.93 15.06 -19.32
N GLY A 610 -6.10 16.40 -19.30
CA GLY A 610 -7.30 17.08 -18.82
C GLY A 610 -8.55 16.71 -19.61
N ALA A 611 -8.42 16.48 -20.92
CA ALA A 611 -9.52 16.04 -21.78
C ALA A 611 -9.94 14.59 -21.52
N ILE A 612 -9.00 13.68 -21.29
CA ILE A 612 -9.32 12.29 -20.91
C ILE A 612 -10.03 12.27 -19.55
N ALA A 613 -9.50 13.02 -18.56
CA ALA A 613 -10.12 13.17 -17.25
C ALA A 613 -11.53 13.79 -17.34
N ALA A 614 -11.71 14.87 -18.13
CA ALA A 614 -12.99 15.54 -18.31
C ALA A 614 -14.01 14.65 -19.06
N CYS A 615 -13.56 13.82 -20.00
CA CYS A 615 -14.41 12.83 -20.66
C CYS A 615 -14.90 11.78 -19.66
N PHE A 616 -14.02 11.26 -18.78
CA PHE A 616 -14.37 10.29 -17.76
C PHE A 616 -15.33 10.87 -16.71
N VAL A 617 -14.95 12.00 -16.08
CA VAL A 617 -15.75 12.72 -15.07
C VAL A 617 -17.10 13.14 -15.65
N GLY A 618 -17.10 13.73 -16.85
CA GLY A 618 -18.31 14.16 -17.55
C GLY A 618 -19.23 12.98 -17.89
N PHE A 619 -18.70 11.88 -18.43
CA PHE A 619 -19.47 10.69 -18.76
C PHE A 619 -20.16 10.12 -17.51
N MET A 620 -19.39 9.85 -16.45
CA MET A 620 -19.92 9.25 -15.23
C MET A 620 -20.96 10.16 -14.54
N THR A 621 -20.74 11.47 -14.55
CA THR A 621 -21.64 12.44 -13.95
C THR A 621 -22.96 12.56 -14.74
N LEU A 622 -22.91 12.64 -16.07
CA LEU A 622 -24.12 12.67 -16.92
C LEU A 622 -24.87 11.33 -16.95
N ALA A 623 -24.14 10.20 -16.90
CA ALA A 623 -24.75 8.88 -16.77
C ALA A 623 -25.50 8.75 -15.44
N SER A 624 -24.99 9.37 -14.37
CA SER A 624 -25.67 9.43 -13.07
C SER A 624 -26.94 10.28 -13.13
N SER A 625 -26.87 11.55 -13.58
CA SER A 625 -28.05 12.37 -13.90
C SER A 625 -27.68 13.58 -14.78
N TYR A 626 -28.59 13.98 -15.68
CA TYR A 626 -28.44 15.21 -16.47
C TYR A 626 -28.32 16.46 -15.58
N ARG A 627 -28.94 16.45 -14.40
CA ARG A 627 -28.90 17.55 -13.42
C ARG A 627 -27.51 17.74 -12.83
N PHE A 628 -26.88 16.65 -12.39
CA PHE A 628 -25.48 16.64 -11.96
C PHE A 628 -24.56 17.10 -13.10
N GLY A 629 -24.81 16.63 -14.32
CA GLY A 629 -24.10 17.06 -15.53
C GLY A 629 -24.22 18.56 -15.83
N LEU A 630 -25.40 19.16 -15.67
CA LEU A 630 -25.64 20.59 -15.88
C LEU A 630 -24.79 21.46 -14.96
N LEU A 631 -24.68 21.11 -13.68
CA LEU A 631 -23.87 21.86 -12.70
C LEU A 631 -22.37 21.76 -13.03
N LEU A 632 -21.86 20.56 -13.35
CA LEU A 632 -20.48 20.34 -13.80
C LEU A 632 -20.17 21.14 -15.08
N PHE A 633 -21.05 21.09 -16.08
CA PHE A 633 -20.88 21.84 -17.32
C PHE A 633 -21.01 23.36 -17.10
N GLY A 634 -21.89 23.80 -16.20
CA GLY A 634 -22.03 25.18 -15.78
C GLY A 634 -20.75 25.75 -15.17
N PHE A 635 -20.17 25.03 -14.20
CA PHE A 635 -18.85 25.32 -13.64
C PHE A 635 -17.79 25.38 -14.74
N TYR A 636 -17.67 24.34 -15.57
CA TYR A 636 -16.64 24.26 -16.61
C TYR A 636 -16.74 25.38 -17.65
N PHE A 637 -17.94 25.66 -18.19
CA PHE A 637 -18.12 26.66 -19.24
C PHE A 637 -18.03 28.11 -18.74
N SER A 638 -18.51 28.41 -17.53
CA SER A 638 -18.37 29.74 -16.95
C SER A 638 -16.89 30.04 -16.65
N SER A 639 -16.25 29.14 -15.91
CA SER A 639 -14.82 29.22 -15.57
C SER A 639 -13.93 29.34 -16.81
N SER A 640 -14.12 28.47 -17.81
CA SER A 640 -13.30 28.48 -19.04
C SER A 640 -13.51 29.72 -19.92
N LYS A 641 -14.55 30.54 -19.67
CA LYS A 641 -14.68 31.89 -20.23
C LYS A 641 -13.88 32.89 -19.40
N LEU A 642 -13.99 32.87 -18.07
CA LEU A 642 -13.31 33.81 -17.18
C LEU A 642 -11.78 33.69 -17.22
N THR A 643 -11.22 32.49 -17.38
CA THR A 643 -9.77 32.29 -17.60
C THR A 643 -9.23 33.05 -18.82
N LYS A 644 -10.09 33.36 -19.80
CA LYS A 644 -9.71 34.10 -21.01
C LYS A 644 -9.93 35.61 -20.89
N VAL A 645 -10.60 36.08 -19.83
CA VAL A 645 -10.76 37.52 -19.54
C VAL A 645 -9.41 38.09 -19.11
N ARG A 646 -8.91 39.06 -19.90
CA ARG A 646 -7.62 39.77 -19.68
C ARG A 646 -6.40 38.85 -19.50
N ALA A 647 -6.34 37.75 -20.25
CA ALA A 647 -5.21 36.80 -20.25
C ALA A 647 -3.82 37.47 -20.34
N HIS A 648 -3.67 38.51 -21.17
CA HIS A 648 -2.42 39.28 -21.31
C HIS A 648 -1.94 39.93 -20.00
N PHE A 649 -2.85 40.37 -19.14
CA PHE A 649 -2.50 40.94 -17.82
C PHE A 649 -2.11 39.85 -16.82
N LYS A 650 -2.76 38.68 -16.89
CA LYS A 650 -2.45 37.51 -16.04
C LYS A 650 -1.06 36.93 -16.37
N GLN A 651 -0.70 36.86 -17.66
CA GLN A 651 0.63 36.48 -18.12
C GLN A 651 1.76 37.45 -17.68
N GLN A 652 1.42 38.67 -17.27
CA GLN A 652 2.37 39.64 -16.69
C GLN A 652 2.58 39.46 -15.17
N LEU A 653 1.70 38.73 -14.47
CA LEU A 653 1.78 38.49 -13.02
C LEU A 653 2.45 37.14 -12.65
N ASP A 654 2.26 36.14 -13.51
CA ASP A 654 2.70 34.75 -13.30
C ASP A 654 3.81 34.36 -14.32
N THR A 655 4.82 33.62 -13.89
CA THR A 655 5.87 33.04 -14.75
C THR A 655 5.43 31.72 -15.41
N ASN A 656 4.53 30.98 -14.77
CA ASN A 656 4.09 29.63 -15.16
C ASN A 656 2.80 29.64 -16.02
N TYR A 657 2.34 30.82 -16.45
CA TYR A 657 1.05 31.02 -17.13
C TYR A 657 0.91 30.22 -18.44
N LYS A 658 0.02 29.23 -18.45
CA LYS A 658 -0.23 28.37 -19.62
C LYS A 658 -1.13 29.05 -20.66
N LEU A 659 -0.65 29.19 -21.90
CA LEU A 659 -1.45 29.73 -23.01
C LEU A 659 -2.79 29.00 -23.15
N GLY A 660 -3.87 29.79 -23.17
CA GLY A 660 -5.25 29.31 -23.31
C GLY A 660 -5.96 28.94 -22.01
N GLY A 661 -5.23 28.80 -20.89
CA GLY A 661 -5.79 28.35 -19.60
C GLY A 661 -5.92 26.83 -19.48
N GLN A 662 -4.99 26.08 -20.07
CA GLN A 662 -5.06 24.61 -20.19
C GLN A 662 -5.03 23.91 -18.81
N ARG A 663 -6.16 23.30 -18.43
CA ARG A 663 -6.27 22.48 -17.22
C ARG A 663 -5.81 21.05 -17.48
N SER A 664 -5.09 20.50 -16.51
CA SER A 664 -4.55 19.13 -16.54
C SER A 664 -5.46 18.11 -15.88
N ALA A 665 -5.18 16.80 -16.07
CA ALA A 665 -5.90 15.73 -15.41
C ALA A 665 -5.95 15.89 -13.88
N ARG A 666 -4.86 16.38 -13.26
CA ARG A 666 -4.80 16.61 -11.80
C ARG A 666 -5.83 17.63 -11.35
N GLN A 667 -5.90 18.77 -12.03
CA GLN A 667 -6.85 19.85 -11.72
C GLN A 667 -8.30 19.42 -12.00
N VAL A 668 -8.55 18.71 -13.11
CA VAL A 668 -9.89 18.20 -13.44
C VAL A 668 -10.38 17.15 -12.44
N LEU A 669 -9.51 16.27 -11.96
CA LEU A 669 -9.86 15.28 -10.93
C LEU A 669 -10.01 15.93 -9.55
N ALA A 670 -9.12 16.86 -9.18
CA ALA A 670 -9.19 17.59 -7.91
C ALA A 670 -10.55 18.29 -7.71
N CYS A 671 -10.99 19.06 -8.69
CA CYS A 671 -12.21 19.88 -8.60
C CYS A 671 -13.53 19.15 -8.94
N SER A 672 -13.54 17.83 -9.15
CA SER A 672 -14.75 17.12 -9.62
C SER A 672 -14.85 15.62 -9.29
N LEU A 673 -13.75 14.91 -8.96
CA LEU A 673 -13.80 13.46 -8.70
C LEU A 673 -14.67 13.13 -7.47
N LEU A 674 -14.57 13.92 -6.40
CA LEU A 674 -15.40 13.79 -5.20
C LEU A 674 -16.89 13.92 -5.53
N ALA A 675 -17.29 14.95 -6.28
CA ALA A 675 -18.68 15.12 -6.67
C ALA A 675 -19.18 14.05 -7.65
N THR A 676 -18.30 13.52 -8.52
CA THR A 676 -18.63 12.35 -9.36
C THR A 676 -18.93 11.13 -8.48
N PHE A 677 -18.16 10.88 -7.42
CA PHE A 677 -18.49 9.83 -6.45
C PHE A 677 -19.81 10.09 -5.71
N VAL A 678 -20.11 11.34 -5.32
CA VAL A 678 -21.40 11.71 -4.71
C VAL A 678 -22.57 11.46 -5.68
N ALA A 679 -22.43 11.82 -6.96
CA ALA A 679 -23.44 11.57 -8.00
C ALA A 679 -23.66 10.07 -8.26
N ILE A 680 -22.60 9.29 -8.39
CA ILE A 680 -22.67 7.83 -8.55
C ILE A 680 -23.30 7.18 -7.30
N TYR A 681 -22.92 7.62 -6.11
CA TYR A 681 -23.49 7.10 -4.86
C TYR A 681 -24.99 7.45 -4.72
N TYR A 682 -25.40 8.64 -5.16
CA TYR A 682 -26.80 9.04 -5.20
C TYR A 682 -27.64 8.10 -6.10
N ILE A 683 -27.29 7.96 -7.38
CA ILE A 683 -28.04 7.14 -8.34
C ILE A 683 -28.11 5.66 -7.91
N LEU A 684 -27.04 5.13 -7.29
CA LEU A 684 -26.98 3.76 -6.77
C LEU A 684 -27.82 3.51 -5.51
N GLN A 685 -28.19 4.55 -4.75
CA GLN A 685 -28.92 4.41 -3.48
C GLN A 685 -30.39 4.88 -3.57
N PHE A 686 -30.65 5.92 -4.37
CA PHE A 686 -31.96 6.60 -4.45
C PHE A 686 -32.60 6.56 -5.83
N GLY A 687 -31.93 5.99 -6.85
CA GLY A 687 -32.42 5.99 -8.21
C GLY A 687 -32.36 7.38 -8.87
N ASP A 688 -33.18 7.56 -9.90
CA ASP A 688 -33.17 8.74 -10.78
C ASP A 688 -34.12 9.86 -10.31
N ASP A 689 -34.70 9.71 -9.11
CA ASP A 689 -35.79 10.54 -8.62
C ASP A 689 -35.32 11.98 -8.31
N ASP A 690 -35.98 12.95 -8.96
CA ASP A 690 -35.56 14.35 -9.03
C ASP A 690 -36.22 15.22 -7.92
N VAL A 691 -36.01 14.77 -6.68
CA VAL A 691 -36.70 15.23 -5.46
C VAL A 691 -36.19 16.59 -4.95
N ALA A 692 -37.09 17.37 -4.34
CA ALA A 692 -36.76 18.61 -3.63
C ALA A 692 -35.92 18.36 -2.36
N LEU A 693 -35.14 19.33 -1.91
CA LEU A 693 -34.43 19.23 -0.64
C LEU A 693 -35.43 19.33 0.52
N ASN A 694 -35.64 18.23 1.22
CA ASN A 694 -36.48 18.11 2.42
C ASN A 694 -35.77 17.19 3.43
N PHE A 695 -35.47 17.70 4.62
CA PHE A 695 -34.74 16.93 5.64
C PHE A 695 -35.66 16.16 6.61
N GLN A 696 -36.98 16.39 6.56
CA GLN A 696 -37.98 15.62 7.31
C GLN A 696 -38.24 14.26 6.65
N THR A 697 -38.48 14.26 5.34
CA THR A 697 -38.89 13.06 4.58
C THR A 697 -37.70 12.29 4.01
N ALA A 698 -36.66 12.97 3.52
CA ALA A 698 -35.56 12.36 2.79
C ALA A 698 -34.16 12.90 3.20
N PRO A 699 -33.81 12.94 4.50
CA PRO A 699 -32.59 13.62 4.99
C PRO A 699 -31.29 13.15 4.31
N LYS A 700 -31.14 11.85 4.03
CA LYS A 700 -29.94 11.32 3.36
C LYS A 700 -29.82 11.76 1.89
N GLN A 701 -30.94 11.83 1.20
CA GLN A 701 -31.03 12.23 -0.21
C GLN A 701 -30.76 13.74 -0.33
N SER A 702 -31.46 14.53 0.49
CA SER A 702 -31.30 16.00 0.59
C SER A 702 -29.88 16.41 0.99
N TYR A 703 -29.25 15.70 1.93
CA TYR A 703 -27.85 15.93 2.31
C TYR A 703 -26.89 15.72 1.13
N LEU A 704 -27.05 14.65 0.33
CA LEU A 704 -26.18 14.40 -0.82
C LEU A 704 -26.39 15.42 -1.95
N LEU A 705 -27.63 15.83 -2.22
CA LEU A 705 -27.94 16.90 -3.17
C LEU A 705 -27.31 18.23 -2.74
N ALA A 706 -27.49 18.61 -1.48
CA ALA A 706 -26.84 19.79 -0.89
C ALA A 706 -25.31 19.71 -0.96
N SER A 707 -24.70 18.56 -0.64
CA SER A 707 -23.26 18.32 -0.77
C SER A 707 -22.77 18.56 -2.19
N TYR A 708 -23.50 18.05 -3.20
CA TYR A 708 -23.16 18.23 -4.62
C TYR A 708 -23.27 19.69 -5.08
N ILE A 709 -24.33 20.40 -4.67
CA ILE A 709 -24.51 21.83 -4.93
C ILE A 709 -23.34 22.62 -4.33
N GLY A 710 -23.03 22.38 -3.05
CA GLY A 710 -21.97 23.07 -2.32
C GLY A 710 -20.57 22.81 -2.88
N HIS A 711 -20.31 21.60 -3.38
CA HIS A 711 -19.06 21.27 -4.06
C HIS A 711 -18.83 22.14 -5.30
N TYR A 712 -19.79 22.19 -6.24
CA TYR A 712 -19.63 23.02 -7.44
C TYR A 712 -19.77 24.51 -7.14
N ALA A 713 -20.54 24.91 -6.13
CA ALA A 713 -20.56 26.29 -5.65
C ALA A 713 -19.18 26.73 -5.16
N CYS A 714 -18.47 25.89 -4.37
CA CYS A 714 -17.09 26.10 -3.96
C CYS A 714 -16.14 26.24 -5.17
N CYS A 715 -16.08 25.24 -6.06
CA CYS A 715 -15.20 25.25 -7.23
C CYS A 715 -15.45 26.47 -8.15
N THR A 716 -16.71 26.86 -8.32
CA THR A 716 -17.11 27.98 -9.16
C THR A 716 -16.80 29.32 -8.51
N ALA A 717 -17.14 29.49 -7.22
CA ALA A 717 -16.86 30.69 -6.46
C ALA A 717 -15.36 30.99 -6.41
N ASP A 718 -14.54 29.99 -6.09
CA ASP A 718 -13.09 30.16 -6.04
C ASP A 718 -12.49 30.49 -7.42
N THR A 719 -12.84 29.73 -8.46
CA THR A 719 -12.35 30.02 -9.80
C THR A 719 -12.78 31.41 -10.27
N TRP A 720 -14.02 31.82 -10.02
CA TRP A 720 -14.46 33.16 -10.42
C TRP A 720 -13.72 34.24 -9.62
N ALA A 721 -13.49 34.03 -8.32
CA ALA A 721 -12.82 34.99 -7.43
C ALA A 721 -11.33 35.15 -7.75
N SER A 722 -10.61 34.08 -8.06
CA SER A 722 -9.23 34.14 -8.53
C SER A 722 -9.13 34.80 -9.92
N GLU A 723 -10.02 34.45 -10.85
CA GLU A 723 -9.97 34.93 -12.24
C GLU A 723 -10.44 36.39 -12.43
N LEU A 724 -11.29 36.92 -11.55
CA LEU A 724 -11.80 38.31 -11.61
C LEU A 724 -11.39 39.19 -10.42
N GLY A 725 -11.17 38.63 -9.24
CA GLY A 725 -10.78 39.39 -8.03
C GLY A 725 -9.38 40.00 -8.13
N VAL A 726 -8.51 39.42 -8.96
CA VAL A 726 -7.20 39.98 -9.39
C VAL A 726 -7.36 41.27 -10.21
N LEU A 727 -8.54 41.54 -10.79
CA LEU A 727 -8.83 42.77 -11.53
C LEU A 727 -9.34 43.92 -10.62
N SER A 728 -9.30 43.75 -9.30
CA SER A 728 -9.69 44.80 -8.36
C SER A 728 -8.79 46.03 -8.48
N LYS A 729 -9.37 47.23 -8.37
CA LYS A 729 -8.61 48.49 -8.26
C LYS A 729 -7.88 48.64 -6.91
N SER A 730 -8.26 47.84 -5.90
CA SER A 730 -7.61 47.80 -4.59
C SER A 730 -6.69 46.60 -4.49
N GLU A 731 -5.47 46.80 -3.98
CA GLU A 731 -4.56 45.71 -3.59
C GLU A 731 -5.28 44.69 -2.69
N PRO A 732 -5.15 43.38 -2.93
CA PRO A 732 -5.72 42.36 -2.05
C PRO A 732 -5.04 42.38 -0.68
N ARG A 733 -5.72 41.79 0.32
CA ARG A 733 -5.21 41.65 1.68
C ARG A 733 -5.10 40.18 2.04
N LEU A 734 -4.00 39.77 2.66
CA LEU A 734 -3.82 38.39 3.11
C LEU A 734 -4.84 38.08 4.21
N ILE A 735 -5.69 37.06 4.03
CA ILE A 735 -6.85 36.83 4.90
C ILE A 735 -6.48 36.60 6.38
N THR A 736 -5.29 36.08 6.66
CA THR A 736 -4.79 35.79 8.01
C THR A 736 -4.23 37.01 8.77
N THR A 737 -3.80 38.06 8.07
CA THR A 737 -3.12 39.22 8.70
C THR A 737 -3.71 40.58 8.31
N LEU A 738 -4.61 40.60 7.33
CA LEU A 738 -5.21 41.79 6.71
C LEU A 738 -4.20 42.80 6.12
N LYS A 739 -2.91 42.46 6.07
CA LYS A 739 -1.86 43.23 5.38
C LYS A 739 -2.07 43.17 3.87
N ARG A 740 -1.75 44.26 3.16
CA ARG A 740 -1.80 44.29 1.69
C ARG A 740 -0.71 43.38 1.10
N VAL A 741 -1.03 42.70 0.00
CA VAL A 741 -0.12 41.79 -0.71
C VAL A 741 -0.26 41.95 -2.23
N PRO A 742 0.74 41.55 -3.04
CA PRO A 742 0.65 41.63 -4.50
C PRO A 742 -0.54 40.83 -5.07
N PRO A 743 -1.18 41.30 -6.16
CA PRO A 743 -2.21 40.52 -6.86
C PRO A 743 -1.71 39.15 -7.31
N GLY A 744 -2.47 38.09 -6.98
CA GLY A 744 -2.10 36.70 -7.23
C GLY A 744 -1.47 35.97 -6.03
N THR A 745 -1.26 36.65 -4.88
CA THR A 745 -0.76 36.01 -3.66
C THR A 745 -1.76 34.97 -3.14
N ASN A 746 -1.32 33.75 -2.83
CA ASN A 746 -2.21 32.70 -2.32
C ASN A 746 -2.82 33.14 -0.98
N GLY A 747 -4.16 33.09 -0.87
CA GLY A 747 -4.88 33.63 0.29
C GLY A 747 -5.00 35.16 0.37
N GLY A 748 -4.62 35.89 -0.68
CA GLY A 748 -4.89 37.31 -0.83
C GLY A 748 -6.31 37.59 -1.33
N VAL A 749 -7.19 38.07 -0.44
CA VAL A 749 -8.60 38.36 -0.77
C VAL A 749 -8.83 39.83 -1.13
N SER A 750 -9.78 40.09 -2.04
CA SER A 750 -10.26 41.42 -2.39
C SER A 750 -11.80 41.49 -2.27
N VAL A 751 -12.35 42.70 -2.05
CA VAL A 751 -13.82 42.89 -1.96
C VAL A 751 -14.51 42.45 -3.25
N LEU A 752 -13.90 42.76 -4.41
CA LEU A 752 -14.38 42.27 -5.70
C LEU A 752 -14.34 40.74 -5.78
N GLY A 753 -13.26 40.10 -5.29
CA GLY A 753 -13.14 38.65 -5.19
C GLY A 753 -14.30 38.04 -4.41
N LEU A 754 -14.58 38.52 -3.20
CA LEU A 754 -15.66 38.00 -2.34
C LEU A 754 -17.06 38.18 -2.94
N VAL A 755 -17.35 39.34 -3.56
CA VAL A 755 -18.62 39.56 -4.28
C VAL A 755 -18.75 38.58 -5.46
N VAL A 756 -17.65 38.33 -6.16
CA VAL A 756 -17.61 37.37 -7.27
C VAL A 756 -17.72 35.91 -6.78
N SER A 757 -17.17 35.56 -5.60
CA SER A 757 -17.39 34.26 -4.94
C SER A 757 -18.88 34.03 -4.70
N ALA A 758 -19.58 35.02 -4.15
CA ALA A 758 -21.02 34.96 -3.91
C ALA A 758 -21.81 34.76 -5.23
N LEU A 759 -21.44 35.48 -6.29
CA LEU A 759 -22.08 35.35 -7.61
C LEU A 759 -21.81 33.99 -8.27
N GLY A 760 -20.61 33.42 -8.12
CA GLY A 760 -20.29 32.07 -8.60
C GLY A 760 -21.09 30.98 -7.86
N GLY A 761 -21.26 31.13 -6.55
CA GLY A 761 -22.16 30.30 -5.75
C GLY A 761 -23.63 30.43 -6.14
N ALA A 762 -24.12 31.68 -6.31
CA ALA A 762 -25.47 31.98 -6.77
C ALA A 762 -25.76 31.38 -8.16
N PHE A 763 -24.79 31.41 -9.07
CA PHE A 763 -24.91 30.84 -10.41
C PHE A 763 -25.14 29.32 -10.37
N ILE A 764 -24.39 28.58 -9.55
CA ILE A 764 -24.61 27.13 -9.37
C ILE A 764 -25.96 26.83 -8.72
N GLY A 765 -26.34 27.59 -7.69
CA GLY A 765 -27.68 27.47 -7.07
C GLY A 765 -28.81 27.78 -8.05
N THR A 766 -28.60 28.74 -8.97
CA THR A 766 -29.55 29.12 -10.02
C THR A 766 -29.67 28.04 -11.10
N LEU A 767 -28.57 27.43 -11.55
CA LEU A 767 -28.61 26.28 -12.47
C LEU A 767 -29.38 25.12 -11.85
N TYR A 768 -29.16 24.83 -10.57
CA TYR A 768 -29.92 23.80 -9.85
C TYR A 768 -31.41 24.16 -9.77
N TYR A 769 -31.76 25.39 -9.38
CA TYR A 769 -33.14 25.88 -9.34
C TYR A 769 -33.85 25.73 -10.70
N VAL A 770 -33.21 26.20 -11.79
CA VAL A 770 -33.76 26.13 -13.15
C VAL A 770 -33.95 24.68 -13.61
N SER A 771 -33.02 23.76 -13.31
CA SER A 771 -33.22 22.33 -13.62
C SER A 771 -34.42 21.72 -12.88
N SER A 772 -34.72 22.18 -11.67
CA SER A 772 -35.87 21.71 -10.89
C SER A 772 -37.22 22.17 -11.42
N LEU A 773 -37.27 23.22 -12.25
CA LEU A 773 -38.54 23.73 -12.80
C LEU A 773 -39.24 22.68 -13.67
N ALA A 774 -38.46 21.87 -14.40
CA ALA A 774 -38.99 20.77 -15.22
C ALA A 774 -39.62 19.64 -14.38
N SER A 775 -39.17 19.49 -13.13
CA SER A 775 -39.53 18.38 -12.24
C SER A 775 -40.42 18.82 -11.07
N GLY A 776 -40.91 20.08 -11.08
CA GLY A 776 -41.76 20.67 -10.04
C GLY A 776 -41.09 20.91 -8.68
N SER A 777 -39.82 20.51 -8.50
CA SER A 777 -39.10 20.48 -7.23
C SER A 777 -38.33 21.77 -6.89
N ALA A 778 -38.70 22.91 -7.49
CA ALA A 778 -37.93 24.15 -7.45
C ALA A 778 -38.05 24.92 -6.13
N GLN A 779 -36.92 25.12 -5.45
CA GLN A 779 -36.84 25.81 -4.16
C GLN A 779 -35.84 26.98 -4.24
N LEU A 780 -36.30 28.20 -4.00
CA LEU A 780 -35.48 29.41 -4.14
C LEU A 780 -34.32 29.45 -3.13
N GLN A 781 -34.47 28.81 -1.97
CA GLN A 781 -33.42 28.68 -0.94
C GLN A 781 -32.14 28.01 -1.47
N VAL A 782 -32.18 27.27 -2.58
CA VAL A 782 -30.97 26.66 -3.15
C VAL A 782 -29.99 27.72 -3.69
N ILE A 783 -30.50 28.89 -4.12
CA ILE A 783 -29.64 30.02 -4.50
C ILE A 783 -28.90 30.54 -3.25
N THR A 784 -29.59 30.65 -2.11
CA THR A 784 -28.99 31.02 -0.81
C THR A 784 -27.95 29.99 -0.35
N LEU A 785 -28.25 28.69 -0.46
CA LEU A 785 -27.29 27.62 -0.16
C LEU A 785 -26.03 27.75 -1.04
N GLY A 786 -26.21 27.99 -2.35
CA GLY A 786 -25.10 28.22 -3.29
C GLY A 786 -24.26 29.43 -2.94
N ILE A 787 -24.87 30.58 -2.62
CA ILE A 787 -24.17 31.79 -2.16
C ILE A 787 -23.33 31.50 -0.91
N MET A 788 -23.96 30.92 0.13
CA MET A 788 -23.32 30.67 1.42
C MET A 788 -22.15 29.68 1.31
N THR A 789 -22.33 28.60 0.56
CA THR A 789 -21.30 27.56 0.38
C THR A 789 -20.18 28.00 -0.57
N GLY A 790 -20.49 28.77 -1.61
CA GLY A 790 -19.49 29.38 -2.48
C GLY A 790 -18.61 30.40 -1.75
N LEU A 791 -19.22 31.30 -0.95
CA LEU A 791 -18.48 32.22 -0.07
C LEU A 791 -17.62 31.47 0.93
N PHE A 792 -18.20 30.51 1.67
CA PHE A 792 -17.47 29.72 2.66
C PHE A 792 -16.28 28.97 2.03
N GLY A 793 -16.49 28.33 0.88
CA GLY A 793 -15.46 27.57 0.18
C GLY A 793 -14.29 28.41 -0.29
N SER A 794 -14.55 29.55 -0.94
CA SER A 794 -13.50 30.47 -1.42
C SER A 794 -12.77 31.18 -0.26
N VAL A 795 -13.45 31.46 0.86
CA VAL A 795 -12.84 31.92 2.12
C VAL A 795 -11.95 30.85 2.74
N LEU A 796 -12.41 29.60 2.79
CA LEU A 796 -11.63 28.47 3.32
C LEU A 796 -10.38 28.18 2.48
N ASP A 797 -10.52 28.16 1.15
CA ASP A 797 -9.39 28.02 0.24
C ASP A 797 -8.38 29.15 0.45
N SER A 798 -8.85 30.40 0.59
CA SER A 798 -7.99 31.54 0.92
C SER A 798 -7.26 31.39 2.27
N VAL A 799 -7.91 30.84 3.30
CA VAL A 799 -7.25 30.59 4.60
C VAL A 799 -6.18 29.50 4.48
N LEU A 800 -6.44 28.45 3.71
CA LEU A 800 -5.46 27.39 3.43
C LEU A 800 -4.30 27.92 2.58
N GLY A 801 -4.57 28.66 1.51
CA GLY A 801 -3.55 29.31 0.68
C GLY A 801 -2.65 30.28 1.45
N ALA A 802 -3.20 31.00 2.44
CA ALA A 802 -2.42 31.89 3.31
C ALA A 802 -1.58 31.16 4.38
N THR A 803 -1.79 29.85 4.60
CA THR A 803 -1.18 29.10 5.73
C THR A 803 -0.36 27.88 5.31
N VAL A 804 -0.86 27.03 4.42
CA VAL A 804 -0.27 25.72 4.05
C VAL A 804 0.19 25.60 2.59
N GLN A 805 0.13 26.70 1.85
CA GLN A 805 0.76 26.87 0.54
C GLN A 805 1.74 28.05 0.58
N ALA A 806 3.00 27.84 0.21
CA ALA A 806 3.97 28.93 0.16
C ALA A 806 3.71 29.84 -1.04
N THR A 807 3.93 31.15 -0.86
CA THR A 807 3.99 32.12 -1.95
C THR A 807 5.32 32.86 -1.90
N TYR A 808 6.02 32.96 -3.03
CA TYR A 808 7.22 33.77 -3.17
C TYR A 808 7.01 34.88 -4.21
N PHE A 809 7.76 35.98 -4.07
CA PHE A 809 7.69 37.14 -4.94
C PHE A 809 9.09 37.55 -5.41
N ASP A 810 9.28 37.58 -6.72
CA ASP A 810 10.50 38.09 -7.34
C ASP A 810 10.42 39.61 -7.47
N ARG A 811 11.25 40.35 -6.71
CA ARG A 811 11.35 41.81 -6.83
C ARG A 811 11.87 42.27 -8.20
N THR A 812 12.63 41.43 -8.90
CA THR A 812 13.33 41.73 -10.14
C THR A 812 12.37 41.70 -11.34
N SER A 813 11.58 40.63 -11.51
CA SER A 813 10.52 40.55 -12.53
C SER A 813 9.16 41.10 -12.07
N ARG A 814 8.99 41.37 -10.78
CA ARG A 814 7.71 41.72 -10.12
C ARG A 814 6.61 40.67 -10.26
N LYS A 815 7.00 39.40 -10.34
CA LYS A 815 6.09 38.25 -10.48
C LYS A 815 6.02 37.40 -9.22
N ILE A 816 4.97 36.60 -9.14
CA ILE A 816 4.81 35.56 -8.12
C ILE A 816 5.37 34.25 -8.65
N CYS A 817 6.06 33.51 -7.79
CA CYS A 817 6.75 32.27 -8.13
C CYS A 817 6.52 31.19 -7.05
N ASP A 818 6.51 29.93 -7.47
CA ASP A 818 6.35 28.76 -6.58
C ASP A 818 7.68 28.14 -6.10
N GLU A 819 8.82 28.58 -6.66
CA GLU A 819 10.16 28.00 -6.44
C GLU A 819 11.09 28.96 -5.66
N MET A 820 11.98 28.39 -4.83
CA MET A 820 12.75 29.12 -3.80
C MET A 820 14.02 29.85 -4.28
N ALA A 821 14.17 30.12 -5.58
CA ALA A 821 15.41 30.65 -6.15
C ALA A 821 15.44 32.20 -6.14
N ASN A 822 16.14 32.81 -5.17
CA ASN A 822 16.36 34.26 -5.05
C ASN A 822 15.07 35.12 -5.02
N VAL A 823 14.06 34.69 -4.25
CA VAL A 823 12.75 35.34 -4.15
C VAL A 823 12.35 35.61 -2.69
N ASP A 824 11.60 36.69 -2.45
CA ASP A 824 11.05 37.03 -1.14
C ASP A 824 9.94 36.03 -0.77
N HIS A 825 9.94 35.51 0.46
CA HIS A 825 8.79 34.76 0.98
C HIS A 825 7.69 35.71 1.47
N VAL A 826 6.46 35.50 1.00
CA VAL A 826 5.31 36.39 1.30
C VAL A 826 4.42 35.79 2.40
N CYS A 827 4.03 34.51 2.26
CA CYS A 827 3.12 33.84 3.18
C CYS A 827 3.13 32.31 3.03
N GLY A 828 2.58 31.62 4.04
CA GLY A 828 2.33 30.18 4.07
C GLY A 828 3.57 29.28 4.11
N VAL A 829 3.42 28.03 4.56
CA VAL A 829 4.47 26.99 4.45
C VAL A 829 4.26 26.14 3.20
N ASN A 830 5.33 25.60 2.61
CA ASN A 830 5.22 24.74 1.44
C ASN A 830 4.85 23.29 1.84
N TRP A 831 3.60 23.08 2.27
CA TRP A 831 3.12 21.77 2.72
C TRP A 831 2.14 21.11 1.75
N LEU A 832 1.28 21.90 1.09
CA LEU A 832 0.32 21.44 0.09
C LEU A 832 0.48 22.21 -1.23
N SER A 833 0.29 21.53 -2.38
CA SER A 833 0.13 22.19 -3.68
C SER A 833 -1.25 22.83 -3.83
N ASN A 834 -1.39 23.73 -4.79
CA ASN A 834 -2.66 24.37 -5.15
C ASN A 834 -3.79 23.35 -5.40
N GLU A 835 -3.52 22.24 -6.10
CA GLU A 835 -4.51 21.17 -6.33
C GLU A 835 -4.87 20.41 -5.04
N GLN A 836 -3.95 20.30 -4.08
CA GLN A 836 -4.21 19.66 -2.79
C GLN A 836 -5.02 20.58 -1.86
N VAL A 837 -4.74 21.88 -1.87
CA VAL A 837 -5.57 22.89 -1.18
C VAL A 837 -7.01 22.85 -1.71
N ASN A 838 -7.18 22.86 -3.04
CA ASN A 838 -8.47 22.70 -3.71
C ASN A 838 -9.21 21.42 -3.29
N VAL A 839 -8.51 20.28 -3.15
CA VAL A 839 -9.13 19.03 -2.67
C VAL A 839 -9.61 19.15 -1.22
N VAL A 840 -8.87 19.85 -0.35
CA VAL A 840 -9.26 20.03 1.05
C VAL A 840 -10.41 21.04 1.19
N SER A 841 -10.35 22.19 0.53
CA SER A 841 -11.39 23.23 0.58
C SER A 841 -12.72 22.71 0.03
N THR A 842 -12.70 22.01 -1.11
CA THR A 842 -13.89 21.40 -1.70
C THR A 842 -14.41 20.23 -0.87
N LEU A 843 -13.57 19.36 -0.31
CA LEU A 843 -14.00 18.27 0.58
C LEU A 843 -14.73 18.78 1.82
N VAL A 844 -14.13 19.74 2.53
CA VAL A 844 -14.72 20.33 3.74
C VAL A 844 -16.03 21.06 3.40
N THR A 845 -16.07 21.83 2.31
CA THR A 845 -17.29 22.52 1.88
C THR A 845 -18.39 21.56 1.41
N THR A 846 -18.02 20.43 0.78
CA THR A 846 -18.96 19.36 0.41
C THR A 846 -19.66 18.81 1.65
N ILE A 847 -18.90 18.48 2.70
CA ILE A 847 -19.42 17.94 3.96
C ILE A 847 -20.29 18.99 4.68
N ILE A 848 -19.79 20.23 4.81
CA ILE A 848 -20.48 21.30 5.54
C ILE A 848 -21.77 21.73 4.83
N SER A 849 -21.81 21.73 3.50
CA SER A 849 -23.01 22.09 2.72
C SER A 849 -24.24 21.26 3.09
N GLY A 850 -24.08 19.94 3.26
CA GLY A 850 -25.17 19.05 3.70
C GLY A 850 -25.73 19.41 5.07
N ALA A 851 -24.89 19.87 6.00
CA ALA A 851 -25.30 20.34 7.32
C ALA A 851 -25.89 21.77 7.29
N MET A 852 -25.36 22.67 6.47
CA MET A 852 -25.94 24.00 6.25
C MET A 852 -27.35 23.90 5.66
N ALA A 853 -27.57 22.97 4.73
CA ALA A 853 -28.87 22.73 4.12
C ALA A 853 -29.92 22.25 5.13
N SER A 854 -29.56 21.43 6.13
CA SER A 854 -30.54 21.03 7.18
C SER A 854 -31.06 22.19 8.05
N TYR A 855 -30.45 23.38 7.99
CA TYR A 855 -31.00 24.60 8.62
C TYR A 855 -31.78 25.50 7.64
N LEU A 856 -31.57 25.34 6.33
CA LEU A 856 -32.26 26.12 5.27
C LEU A 856 -33.49 25.40 4.69
N PHE A 857 -33.56 24.09 4.84
CA PHE A 857 -34.60 23.20 4.33
C PHE A 857 -35.11 22.30 5.48
N PRO A 858 -35.87 22.87 6.43
CA PRO A 858 -36.28 22.19 7.66
C PRO A 858 -37.27 21.04 7.42
#